data_AF-A0A7X7ZRY0-F1
#
_entry.id   AF-A0A7X7ZRY0-F1
#
_cell.length_a   1.000
_cell.length_b   1.000
_cell.length_c   1.000
_cell.angle_alpha   90.00
_cell.angle_beta   90.00
_cell.angle_gamma   90.00
#
_symmetry.space_group_name_H-M   'P 1'
#
loop_
_entity.id
_entity.type
_entity.pdbx_description
1 polymer ?
#
loop_
_entity_poly.entity_id
_entity_poly.type
_entity_poly.pdbx_seq_one_letter_code
_entity_poly.pdbx_strand_id
1 'polypeptide(L)'
;MRKTLCLAAILACLAWLGAEALLSPAEYNALHEMLQAAELSPDALCFEKDWDLSTKYKLDWQLRQLQDPWKGIDDMQALRETCQLDGPEALPVLLRHLGGIAFNLDGGRFSSLYPASKSLYTQQLSTQVKKPEDIFAWLESAYDYLETELEPAFAAFSPEEKKMLLSFWHWQFIESEEIDKYNAFYEEQGLPKYSDLDEKRVRELIGKLDRQALLSTGIQFLAISDALLERAQTLQFRNKKILTRNTRHGLMAIGTNGDDVYGGQAFQNLCFLLDPVGNDLYETGLGSSVDRAFCLQLDLAGDDVYRSNMPAAMFNSSFGLVCTYDLAGNDLYRTNDFSFSAFMGINLHQDLDGDDIYQSGLFSQGAAMCGIALLVDGAGNDSYQASVSAQGFGSTYGAGVLLDKEGADSYSLGGKYYHEPLMPLDFITLGQGMGLGLRPDLAGGLGLLYDGAGNDRYLGGVYAQGSGYWYATGALIDEAGNDVYSAVYYPQGSGIHLACGFLLDAEGDDAYQSRHGPGQGAGHDWALGVLIDGAGNDSYSIEGGNGLGLTNSVGLFVDKSGNDRYERFNPQNYGGANFTRSTGGIGLFLDAGGTDSYPDSLKANNSIWQSGTYGVGRDAEINQVAKTTVEELAETAALPDSTDSIETIFAAASEWEVGSAVQRVRTARKILLSRAEEAIPYVLENKLNTTSGLEYRALEALAADSEEFISELYKVIDLPDSLAAKNALALISGVGDSLLVEPIERLMRQKKYESTCISVLSGVHTDRSVELLRDYIFHPSERFRYIAARSLKQIKHPSARAALELMRGDCSFLVQSLLRSLTEVQQP
;
A
#
# COMPACT_ATOMS: atom_id res chain seq x y z
N MET A 1 -4.73 -40.71 1.11
CA MET A 1 -5.81 -40.41 2.08
C MET A 1 -5.29 -39.98 3.45
N ARG A 2 -4.45 -40.73 4.18
CA ARG A 2 -3.94 -40.28 5.50
C ARG A 2 -2.95 -39.10 5.47
N LYS A 3 -2.16 -38.93 4.41
CA LYS A 3 -1.25 -37.77 4.27
C LYS A 3 -1.96 -36.49 3.82
N THR A 4 -3.05 -36.61 3.06
CA THR A 4 -3.86 -35.48 2.59
C THR A 4 -4.76 -34.90 3.69
N LEU A 5 -5.22 -35.74 4.64
CA LEU A 5 -5.97 -35.29 5.81
C LEU A 5 -5.10 -34.61 6.89
N CYS A 6 -3.80 -34.94 6.99
CA CYS A 6 -2.89 -34.22 7.88
C CYS A 6 -2.47 -32.84 7.32
N LEU A 7 -2.40 -32.68 6.00
CA LEU A 7 -2.08 -31.37 5.39
C LEU A 7 -3.26 -30.40 5.52
N ALA A 8 -4.50 -30.87 5.32
CA ALA A 8 -5.71 -30.08 5.53
C ALA A 8 -5.95 -29.73 7.01
N ALA A 9 -5.53 -30.59 7.95
CA ALA A 9 -5.60 -30.30 9.38
C ALA A 9 -4.49 -29.35 9.86
N ILE A 10 -3.34 -29.28 9.18
CA ILE A 10 -2.29 -28.28 9.48
C ILE A 10 -2.66 -26.93 8.89
N LEU A 11 -3.24 -26.88 7.69
CA LEU A 11 -3.80 -25.64 7.11
C LEU A 11 -5.01 -25.13 7.91
N ALA A 12 -5.89 -26.00 8.39
CA ALA A 12 -7.00 -25.61 9.26
C ALA A 12 -6.58 -25.27 10.71
N CYS A 13 -5.37 -25.65 11.15
CA CYS A 13 -4.80 -25.20 12.42
C CYS A 13 -3.98 -23.91 12.30
N LEU A 14 -3.64 -23.47 11.09
CA LEU A 14 -3.11 -22.13 10.83
C LEU A 14 -4.24 -21.09 10.72
N ALA A 15 -5.43 -21.49 10.28
CA ALA A 15 -6.63 -20.64 10.16
C ALA A 15 -7.33 -20.30 11.51
N TRP A 16 -6.63 -20.41 12.64
CA TRP A 16 -7.16 -20.00 13.96
C TRP A 16 -6.05 -19.42 14.86
N LEU A 17 -5.28 -18.50 14.29
CA LEU A 17 -4.59 -17.46 15.04
C LEU A 17 -5.40 -16.20 14.75
N GLY A 18 -6.06 -15.63 15.76
CA GLY A 18 -6.65 -14.30 15.58
C GLY A 18 -5.57 -13.31 15.14
N ALA A 19 -5.96 -12.21 14.50
CA ALA A 19 -5.05 -11.14 14.12
C ALA A 19 -4.05 -10.85 15.25
N GLU A 20 -2.76 -10.79 14.92
CA GLU A 20 -1.75 -10.42 15.91
C GLU A 20 -2.12 -9.05 16.49
N ALA A 21 -1.94 -8.86 17.79
CA ALA A 21 -2.28 -7.60 18.43
C ALA A 21 -1.48 -6.46 17.80
N LEU A 22 -2.13 -5.33 17.51
CA LEU A 22 -1.47 -4.14 16.97
C LEU A 22 -0.23 -3.75 17.77
N LEU A 23 -0.33 -3.80 19.12
CA LEU A 23 0.82 -3.65 20.01
C LEU A 23 0.95 -4.82 20.98
N SER A 24 2.16 -5.34 21.12
CA SER A 24 2.52 -6.37 22.09
C SER A 24 2.61 -5.79 23.51
N PRO A 25 2.48 -6.63 24.57
CA PRO A 25 2.71 -6.16 25.95
C PRO A 25 4.10 -5.55 26.17
N ALA A 26 5.11 -5.96 25.39
CA ALA A 26 6.45 -5.40 25.47
C ALA A 26 6.52 -3.98 24.89
N GLU A 27 5.89 -3.74 23.74
CA GLU A 27 5.76 -2.41 23.14
C GLU A 27 4.97 -1.44 24.02
N TYR A 28 3.85 -1.88 24.61
CA TYR A 28 3.12 -1.07 25.60
C TYR A 28 4.01 -0.64 26.77
N ASN A 29 4.81 -1.57 27.31
CA ASN A 29 5.74 -1.26 28.40
C ASN A 29 6.82 -0.26 27.94
N ALA A 30 7.34 -0.39 26.72
CA ALA A 30 8.33 0.55 26.19
C ALA A 30 7.77 1.97 26.02
N LEU A 31 6.54 2.12 25.51
CA LEU A 31 5.86 3.40 25.43
C LEU A 31 5.61 4.02 26.82
N HIS A 32 5.23 3.20 27.81
CA HIS A 32 5.10 3.66 29.19
C HIS A 32 6.43 4.14 29.79
N GLU A 33 7.53 3.44 29.53
CA GLU A 33 8.88 3.86 29.94
C GLU A 33 9.30 5.18 29.27
N MET A 34 8.96 5.37 27.99
CA MET A 34 9.20 6.63 27.28
C MET A 34 8.47 7.80 27.92
N LEU A 35 7.19 7.63 28.26
CA LEU A 35 6.42 8.64 28.98
C LEU A 35 7.05 8.96 30.35
N GLN A 36 7.49 7.94 31.08
CA GLN A 36 8.18 8.13 32.37
C GLN A 36 9.49 8.91 32.21
N ALA A 37 10.22 8.72 31.11
CA ALA A 37 11.43 9.49 30.81
C ALA A 37 11.14 10.99 30.60
N ALA A 38 9.92 11.34 30.18
CA ALA A 38 9.42 12.73 30.12
C ALA A 38 8.68 13.18 31.39
N GLU A 39 8.81 12.42 32.51
CA GLU A 39 8.12 12.67 33.77
C GLU A 39 6.58 12.60 33.68
N LEU A 40 6.06 11.80 32.74
CA LEU A 40 4.64 11.58 32.51
C LEU A 40 4.23 10.14 32.90
N SER A 41 2.97 9.96 33.28
CA SER A 41 2.33 8.63 33.39
C SER A 41 1.62 8.27 32.09
N PRO A 42 1.24 6.98 31.89
CA PRO A 42 0.42 6.57 30.74
C PRO A 42 -0.90 7.36 30.61
N ASP A 43 -1.49 7.76 31.73
CA ASP A 43 -2.71 8.60 31.78
C ASP A 43 -2.50 10.01 31.20
N ALA A 44 -1.24 10.45 31.00
CA ALA A 44 -0.95 11.77 30.44
C ALA A 44 -1.38 11.92 28.99
N LEU A 45 -1.57 10.82 28.24
CA LEU A 45 -2.17 10.87 26.90
C LEU A 45 -3.68 11.18 26.96
N CYS A 46 -4.31 10.93 28.11
CA CYS A 46 -5.76 10.94 28.30
C CYS A 46 -6.31 12.28 28.83
N PHE A 47 -5.74 13.39 28.37
CA PHE A 47 -6.23 14.73 28.72
C PHE A 47 -7.45 15.15 27.89
N GLU A 48 -8.21 16.12 28.40
CA GLU A 48 -9.40 16.68 27.78
C GLU A 48 -9.12 17.23 26.37
N LYS A 49 -9.77 16.62 25.38
CA LYS A 49 -9.69 17.00 23.96
C LYS A 49 -11.07 17.30 23.36
N ASP A 50 -12.12 17.49 24.16
CA ASP A 50 -13.43 17.95 23.70
C ASP A 50 -13.65 19.43 24.04
N TRP A 51 -13.09 20.32 23.22
CA TRP A 51 -13.08 21.76 23.50
C TRP A 51 -14.18 22.58 22.80
N ASP A 52 -14.69 22.13 21.64
CA ASP A 52 -15.80 22.80 20.96
C ASP A 52 -17.14 22.18 21.36
N LEU A 53 -17.70 22.68 22.46
CA LEU A 53 -18.99 22.19 22.98
C LEU A 53 -20.19 22.55 22.08
N SER A 54 -20.00 23.37 21.05
CA SER A 54 -21.07 23.79 20.13
C SER A 54 -21.24 22.84 18.95
N THR A 55 -20.18 22.11 18.58
CA THR A 55 -20.21 21.11 17.51
C THR A 55 -21.22 20.01 17.83
N LYS A 56 -22.13 19.79 16.88
CA LYS A 56 -23.19 18.79 17.00
C LYS A 56 -22.70 17.42 16.52
N TYR A 57 -23.44 16.40 16.95
CA TYR A 57 -23.37 15.04 16.38
C TYR A 57 -22.04 14.31 16.56
N LYS A 58 -21.26 14.66 17.58
CA LYS A 58 -20.08 13.89 17.98
C LYS A 58 -20.48 12.44 18.33
N LEU A 59 -19.66 11.49 17.92
CA LEU A 59 -19.84 10.07 18.22
C LEU A 59 -19.13 9.72 19.54
N ASP A 60 -19.73 8.84 20.35
CA ASP A 60 -19.10 8.38 21.59
C ASP A 60 -17.83 7.56 21.27
N TRP A 61 -17.86 6.79 20.18
CA TRP A 61 -16.74 5.98 19.70
C TRP A 61 -15.51 6.84 19.38
N GLN A 62 -15.62 7.82 18.49
CA GLN A 62 -14.49 8.69 18.12
C GLN A 62 -14.00 9.54 19.30
N LEU A 63 -14.90 10.03 20.16
CA LEU A 63 -14.53 10.84 21.31
C LEU A 63 -13.73 10.02 22.30
N ARG A 64 -14.11 8.75 22.53
CA ARG A 64 -13.33 7.87 23.39
C ARG A 64 -11.90 7.67 22.88
N GLN A 65 -11.70 7.51 21.58
CA GLN A 65 -10.36 7.36 20.99
C GLN A 65 -9.53 8.64 21.17
N LEU A 66 -10.14 9.79 20.90
CA LEU A 66 -9.50 11.09 21.06
C LEU A 66 -9.10 11.34 22.53
N GLN A 67 -9.99 10.98 23.46
CA GLN A 67 -9.78 11.17 24.89
C GLN A 67 -8.88 10.12 25.52
N ASP A 68 -8.83 8.91 24.96
CA ASP A 68 -8.03 7.77 25.44
C ASP A 68 -7.39 7.05 24.24
N PRO A 69 -6.17 7.49 23.83
CA PRO A 69 -5.47 6.89 22.69
C PRO A 69 -5.23 5.39 22.82
N TRP A 70 -5.12 4.85 24.05
CA TRP A 70 -4.97 3.41 24.28
C TRP A 70 -6.22 2.64 23.86
N LYS A 71 -7.40 3.20 24.19
CA LYS A 71 -8.69 2.69 23.71
C LYS A 71 -8.87 2.90 22.21
N GLY A 72 -8.19 3.89 21.62
CA GLY A 72 -8.05 4.06 20.18
C GLY A 72 -7.44 2.84 19.50
N ILE A 73 -6.31 2.36 20.02
CA ILE A 73 -5.63 1.16 19.50
C ILE A 73 -6.53 -0.08 19.67
N ASP A 74 -7.19 -0.26 20.82
CA ASP A 74 -8.14 -1.36 21.03
C ASP A 74 -9.30 -1.34 20.00
N ASP A 75 -9.80 -0.16 19.65
CA ASP A 75 -10.87 -0.01 18.66
C ASP A 75 -10.42 -0.34 17.25
N MET A 76 -9.19 0.07 16.90
CA MET A 76 -8.61 -0.27 15.61
C MET A 76 -8.37 -1.77 15.48
N GLN A 77 -7.93 -2.45 16.55
CA GLN A 77 -7.82 -3.90 16.57
C GLN A 77 -9.18 -4.57 16.29
N ALA A 78 -10.25 -4.13 16.97
CA ALA A 78 -11.58 -4.67 16.75
C ALA A 78 -12.11 -4.39 15.34
N LEU A 79 -11.78 -3.24 14.77
CA LEU A 79 -12.13 -2.88 13.39
C LEU A 79 -11.38 -3.76 12.38
N ARG A 80 -10.05 -3.92 12.55
CA ARG A 80 -9.18 -4.82 11.77
C ARG A 80 -9.73 -6.24 11.73
N GLU A 81 -10.00 -6.84 12.90
CA GLU A 81 -10.56 -8.19 13.01
C GLU A 81 -11.92 -8.35 12.31
N THR A 82 -12.72 -7.28 12.26
CA THR A 82 -14.02 -7.32 11.59
C THR A 82 -13.89 -7.21 10.06
N CYS A 83 -12.82 -6.59 9.56
CA CYS A 83 -12.57 -6.39 8.12
C CYS A 83 -11.93 -7.60 7.44
N GLN A 84 -11.36 -8.55 8.18
CA GLN A 84 -10.85 -9.82 7.61
C GLN A 84 -11.95 -10.64 6.91
N LEU A 85 -13.22 -10.38 7.22
CA LEU A 85 -14.39 -11.04 6.63
C LEU A 85 -14.35 -12.58 6.73
N ASP A 86 -13.87 -13.10 7.86
CA ASP A 86 -13.76 -14.53 8.13
C ASP A 86 -15.13 -15.22 8.27
N GLY A 87 -15.56 -15.83 7.16
CA GLY A 87 -16.70 -16.74 7.12
C GLY A 87 -18.03 -16.10 6.70
N PRO A 88 -19.10 -16.92 6.59
CA PRO A 88 -20.31 -16.56 5.85
C PRO A 88 -21.20 -15.50 6.52
N GLU A 89 -20.96 -15.16 7.79
CA GLU A 89 -21.72 -14.13 8.51
C GLU A 89 -20.87 -12.88 8.82
N ALA A 90 -19.66 -12.77 8.26
CA ALA A 90 -18.74 -11.71 8.61
C ALA A 90 -19.19 -10.33 8.09
N LEU A 91 -19.71 -10.24 6.87
CA LEU A 91 -20.22 -8.97 6.32
C LEU A 91 -21.40 -8.38 7.13
N PRO A 92 -22.41 -9.16 7.56
CA PRO A 92 -23.41 -8.70 8.52
C PRO A 92 -22.87 -8.27 9.89
N VAL A 93 -21.74 -8.83 10.33
CA VAL A 93 -21.03 -8.37 11.55
C VAL A 93 -20.42 -6.99 11.29
N LEU A 94 -19.72 -6.82 10.17
CA LEU A 94 -19.14 -5.54 9.76
C LEU A 94 -20.22 -4.46 9.62
N LEU A 95 -21.33 -4.71 8.92
CA LEU A 95 -22.43 -3.76 8.79
C LEU A 95 -22.98 -3.28 10.15
N ARG A 96 -23.14 -4.20 11.11
CA ARG A 96 -23.59 -3.85 12.47
C ARG A 96 -22.54 -3.06 13.25
N HIS A 97 -21.26 -3.39 13.06
CA HIS A 97 -20.17 -2.67 13.68
C HIS A 97 -20.10 -1.23 13.16
N LEU A 98 -20.08 -1.05 11.84
CA LEU A 98 -20.12 0.26 11.17
C LEU A 98 -21.37 1.05 11.55
N GLY A 99 -22.54 0.41 11.59
CA GLY A 99 -23.78 1.05 12.04
C GLY A 99 -23.76 1.45 13.52
N GLY A 100 -23.10 0.67 14.37
CA GLY A 100 -22.86 1.05 15.76
C GLY A 100 -22.04 2.33 15.89
N ILE A 101 -21.00 2.46 15.06
CA ILE A 101 -20.14 3.65 14.99
C ILE A 101 -20.90 4.83 14.37
N ALA A 102 -21.29 4.73 13.10
CA ALA A 102 -21.87 5.83 12.32
C ALA A 102 -23.16 6.39 12.94
N PHE A 103 -23.95 5.55 13.61
CA PHE A 103 -25.24 5.97 14.17
C PHE A 103 -25.24 6.17 15.68
N ASN A 104 -24.08 5.99 16.32
CA ASN A 104 -23.91 6.03 17.78
C ASN A 104 -24.91 5.08 18.48
N LEU A 105 -24.92 3.82 18.04
CA LEU A 105 -25.81 2.75 18.50
C LEU A 105 -25.00 1.59 19.09
N ASP A 106 -25.67 0.78 19.91
CA ASP A 106 -25.15 -0.51 20.34
C ASP A 106 -25.44 -1.58 19.26
N GLY A 107 -24.47 -1.80 18.37
CA GLY A 107 -24.56 -2.76 17.26
C GLY A 107 -24.85 -4.21 17.69
N GLY A 108 -24.50 -4.56 18.94
CA GLY A 108 -24.77 -5.89 19.51
C GLY A 108 -26.26 -6.22 19.62
N ARG A 109 -27.12 -5.19 19.73
CA ARG A 109 -28.59 -5.36 19.80
C ARG A 109 -29.21 -5.93 18.53
N PHE A 110 -28.50 -5.84 17.41
CA PHE A 110 -28.98 -6.30 16.10
C PHE A 110 -28.40 -7.67 15.71
N SER A 111 -27.59 -8.31 16.58
CA SER A 111 -26.88 -9.56 16.29
C SER A 111 -27.77 -10.72 15.84
N SER A 112 -29.00 -10.80 16.33
CA SER A 112 -29.95 -11.86 15.95
C SER A 112 -30.77 -11.56 14.70
N LEU A 113 -30.74 -10.33 14.19
CA LEU A 113 -31.65 -9.88 13.14
C LEU A 113 -31.31 -10.51 11.79
N TYR A 114 -30.05 -10.41 11.35
CA TYR A 114 -29.58 -11.01 10.10
C TYR A 114 -29.86 -12.52 10.04
N PRO A 115 -29.39 -13.36 10.98
CA PRO A 115 -29.56 -14.82 10.86
C PRO A 115 -31.04 -15.24 10.90
N ALA A 116 -31.88 -14.55 11.68
CA ALA A 116 -33.31 -14.81 11.71
C ALA A 116 -33.99 -14.48 10.37
N SER A 117 -33.67 -13.31 9.80
CA SER A 117 -34.18 -12.88 8.50
C SER A 117 -33.68 -13.77 7.37
N LYS A 118 -32.38 -14.03 7.30
CA LYS A 118 -31.74 -14.88 6.28
C LYS A 118 -32.39 -16.27 6.23
N SER A 119 -32.54 -16.91 7.38
CA SER A 119 -33.19 -18.23 7.50
C SER A 119 -34.64 -18.22 6.98
N LEU A 120 -35.42 -17.19 7.35
CA LEU A 120 -36.80 -17.02 6.88
C LEU A 120 -36.86 -16.87 5.35
N TYR A 121 -36.03 -15.99 4.78
CA TYR A 121 -36.05 -15.70 3.35
C TYR A 121 -35.54 -16.87 2.51
N THR A 122 -34.48 -17.56 2.94
CA THR A 122 -34.01 -18.78 2.27
C THR A 122 -35.11 -19.86 2.25
N GLN A 123 -35.86 -20.03 3.35
CA GLN A 123 -36.99 -20.96 3.37
C GLN A 123 -38.11 -20.54 2.39
N GLN A 124 -38.48 -19.26 2.37
CA GLN A 124 -39.51 -18.75 1.45
C GLN A 124 -39.09 -18.91 -0.02
N LEU A 125 -37.87 -18.52 -0.38
CA LEU A 125 -37.33 -18.65 -1.73
C LEU A 125 -37.32 -20.11 -2.21
N SER A 126 -36.91 -21.04 -1.33
CA SER A 126 -36.89 -22.47 -1.66
C SER A 126 -38.26 -23.04 -2.02
N THR A 127 -39.35 -22.45 -1.50
CA THR A 127 -40.73 -22.91 -1.71
C THR A 127 -41.47 -22.13 -2.80
N GLN A 128 -41.23 -20.83 -2.91
CA GLN A 128 -42.00 -19.91 -3.75
C GLN A 128 -41.34 -19.59 -5.09
N VAL A 129 -40.00 -19.61 -5.17
CA VAL A 129 -39.27 -19.29 -6.40
C VAL A 129 -38.79 -20.58 -7.05
N LYS A 130 -39.41 -21.02 -8.14
CA LYS A 130 -39.04 -22.26 -8.88
C LYS A 130 -38.39 -21.98 -10.22
N LYS A 131 -38.64 -20.81 -10.80
CA LYS A 131 -38.06 -20.32 -12.05
C LYS A 131 -37.79 -18.81 -11.93
N PRO A 132 -36.95 -18.22 -12.80
CA PRO A 132 -36.54 -16.81 -12.70
C PRO A 132 -37.72 -15.82 -12.55
N GLU A 133 -38.81 -15.98 -13.31
CA GLU A 133 -39.93 -15.02 -13.26
C GLU A 133 -40.66 -14.98 -11.90
N ASP A 134 -40.53 -16.03 -11.09
CA ASP A 134 -41.16 -16.09 -9.77
C ASP A 134 -40.50 -15.09 -8.79
N ILE A 135 -39.23 -14.72 -9.05
CA ILE A 135 -38.48 -13.75 -8.23
C ILE A 135 -39.27 -12.44 -8.12
N PHE A 136 -39.81 -11.94 -9.23
CA PHE A 136 -40.46 -10.64 -9.24
C PHE A 136 -41.64 -10.54 -8.27
N ALA A 137 -42.48 -11.58 -8.20
CA ALA A 137 -43.64 -11.57 -7.30
C ALA A 137 -43.22 -11.69 -5.83
N TRP A 138 -42.21 -12.53 -5.56
CA TRP A 138 -41.68 -12.72 -4.22
C TRP A 138 -40.98 -11.46 -3.71
N LEU A 139 -40.11 -10.86 -4.53
CA LEU A 139 -39.33 -9.67 -4.18
C LEU A 139 -40.22 -8.44 -4.02
N GLU A 140 -41.25 -8.27 -4.85
CA GLU A 140 -42.23 -7.19 -4.67
C GLU A 140 -42.92 -7.27 -3.29
N SER A 141 -43.28 -8.49 -2.85
CA SER A 141 -43.87 -8.70 -1.52
C SER A 141 -42.86 -8.47 -0.39
N ALA A 142 -41.59 -8.82 -0.60
CA ALA A 142 -40.52 -8.56 0.36
C ALA A 142 -40.25 -7.05 0.50
N TYR A 143 -40.24 -6.31 -0.61
CA TYR A 143 -40.10 -4.84 -0.60
C TYR A 143 -41.31 -4.15 0.03
N ASP A 144 -42.52 -4.69 -0.12
CA ASP A 144 -43.70 -4.18 0.60
C ASP A 144 -43.52 -4.22 2.12
N TYR A 145 -42.97 -5.32 2.62
CA TYR A 145 -42.65 -5.47 4.02
C TYR A 145 -41.52 -4.52 4.45
N LEU A 146 -40.39 -4.52 3.73
CA LEU A 146 -39.25 -3.68 4.08
C LEU A 146 -39.56 -2.18 4.02
N GLU A 147 -40.40 -1.72 3.10
CA GLU A 147 -40.80 -0.32 3.06
C GLU A 147 -41.54 0.10 4.33
N THR A 148 -42.35 -0.79 4.91
CA THR A 148 -43.03 -0.55 6.19
C THR A 148 -42.02 -0.43 7.33
N GLU A 149 -40.94 -1.22 7.30
CA GLU A 149 -39.86 -1.17 8.30
C GLU A 149 -38.92 0.04 8.07
N LEU A 150 -38.79 0.53 6.83
CA LEU A 150 -37.96 1.68 6.49
C LEU A 150 -38.67 3.03 6.70
N GLU A 151 -40.00 3.10 6.52
CA GLU A 151 -40.79 4.33 6.66
C GLU A 151 -40.44 5.14 7.92
N PRO A 152 -40.29 4.53 9.13
CA PRO A 152 -39.91 5.26 10.34
C PRO A 152 -38.58 6.01 10.22
N ALA A 153 -37.61 5.50 9.45
CA ALA A 153 -36.31 6.15 9.22
C ALA A 153 -36.47 7.60 8.73
N PHE A 154 -37.51 7.83 7.90
CA PHE A 154 -37.70 9.08 7.18
C PHE A 154 -39.02 9.81 7.46
N ALA A 155 -39.88 9.27 8.33
CA ALA A 155 -41.23 9.79 8.58
C ALA A 155 -41.26 11.25 9.10
N ALA A 156 -40.16 11.71 9.71
CA ALA A 156 -40.05 13.06 10.27
C ALA A 156 -39.71 14.15 9.23
N PHE A 157 -39.37 13.78 7.99
CA PHE A 157 -38.98 14.71 6.93
C PHE A 157 -40.14 15.00 5.97
N SER A 158 -40.36 16.29 5.66
CA SER A 158 -41.20 16.65 4.51
C SER A 158 -40.47 16.39 3.18
N PRO A 159 -41.20 16.26 2.04
CA PRO A 159 -40.57 16.16 0.73
C PRO A 159 -39.60 17.31 0.42
N GLU A 160 -39.94 18.54 0.81
CA GLU A 160 -39.07 19.71 0.65
C GLU A 160 -37.81 19.63 1.53
N GLU A 161 -37.95 19.14 2.76
CA GLU A 161 -36.80 18.94 3.66
C GLU A 161 -35.82 17.90 3.09
N LYS A 162 -36.32 16.82 2.48
CA LYS A 162 -35.46 15.83 1.79
C LYS A 162 -34.68 16.47 0.64
N LYS A 163 -35.32 17.33 -0.16
CA LYS A 163 -34.64 18.08 -1.25
C LYS A 163 -33.59 19.06 -0.72
N MET A 164 -33.88 19.76 0.37
CA MET A 164 -32.91 20.64 1.03
C MET A 164 -31.67 19.86 1.51
N LEU A 165 -31.88 18.68 2.08
CA LEU A 165 -30.81 17.80 2.56
C LEU A 165 -29.94 17.26 1.42
N LEU A 166 -30.54 16.82 0.30
CA LEU A 166 -29.78 16.41 -0.89
C LEU A 166 -28.91 17.55 -1.44
N SER A 167 -29.47 18.76 -1.50
CA SER A 167 -28.74 19.94 -1.99
C SER A 167 -27.60 20.32 -1.06
N PHE A 168 -27.83 20.22 0.26
CA PHE A 168 -26.80 20.45 1.26
C PHE A 168 -25.68 19.41 1.16
N TRP A 169 -26.01 18.12 1.05
CA TRP A 169 -25.03 17.07 0.88
C TRP A 169 -24.11 17.33 -0.32
N HIS A 170 -24.68 17.56 -1.51
CA HIS A 170 -23.86 17.88 -2.68
C HIS A 170 -23.00 19.13 -2.46
N TRP A 171 -23.60 20.20 -1.93
CA TRP A 171 -22.88 21.46 -1.72
C TRP A 171 -21.64 21.34 -0.82
N GLN A 172 -21.67 20.47 0.20
CA GLN A 172 -20.53 20.32 1.12
C GLN A 172 -19.26 19.74 0.47
N PHE A 173 -19.41 19.02 -0.65
CA PHE A 173 -18.32 18.23 -1.23
C PHE A 173 -18.00 18.59 -2.68
N ILE A 174 -18.83 19.41 -3.33
CA ILE A 174 -18.48 19.91 -4.67
C ILE A 174 -17.39 20.96 -4.58
N GLU A 175 -16.47 20.89 -5.52
CA GLU A 175 -15.40 21.88 -5.65
C GLU A 175 -15.88 23.10 -6.44
N SER A 176 -15.20 24.23 -6.23
CA SER A 176 -15.62 25.53 -6.77
C SER A 176 -15.73 25.57 -8.30
N GLU A 177 -14.92 24.74 -8.95
CA GLU A 177 -14.82 24.54 -10.40
C GLU A 177 -16.07 23.86 -10.99
N GLU A 178 -16.84 23.16 -10.16
CA GLU A 178 -18.02 22.38 -10.58
C GLU A 178 -19.35 23.10 -10.28
N ILE A 179 -19.32 24.33 -9.76
CA ILE A 179 -20.52 25.09 -9.37
C ILE A 179 -21.52 25.21 -10.54
N ASP A 180 -21.05 25.50 -11.75
CA ASP A 180 -21.94 25.66 -12.92
C ASP A 180 -22.58 24.33 -13.34
N LYS A 181 -21.82 23.21 -13.28
CA LYS A 181 -22.33 21.85 -13.53
C LYS A 181 -23.46 21.54 -12.54
N TYR A 182 -23.23 21.77 -11.24
CA TYR A 182 -24.20 21.45 -10.21
C TYR A 182 -25.42 22.39 -10.20
N ASN A 183 -25.25 23.66 -10.58
CA ASN A 183 -26.40 24.56 -10.77
C ASN A 183 -27.36 24.04 -11.85
N ALA A 184 -26.84 23.53 -12.96
CA ALA A 184 -27.65 22.93 -14.02
C ALA A 184 -28.31 21.62 -13.54
N PHE A 185 -27.55 20.77 -12.84
CA PHE A 185 -28.07 19.53 -12.25
C PHE A 185 -29.20 19.79 -11.25
N TYR A 186 -29.07 20.80 -10.37
CA TYR A 186 -30.11 21.14 -9.40
C TYR A 186 -31.40 21.63 -10.08
N GLU A 187 -31.28 22.40 -11.16
CA GLU A 187 -32.45 22.83 -11.94
C GLU A 187 -33.16 21.62 -12.59
N GLU A 188 -32.41 20.68 -13.17
CA GLU A 188 -32.95 19.46 -13.76
C GLU A 188 -33.65 18.55 -12.73
N GLN A 189 -33.04 18.38 -11.55
CA GLN A 189 -33.57 17.54 -10.47
C GLN A 189 -34.64 18.25 -9.61
N GLY A 190 -34.90 19.54 -9.86
CA GLY A 190 -35.82 20.34 -9.05
C GLY A 190 -35.39 20.45 -7.58
N LEU A 191 -34.09 20.61 -7.36
CA LEU A 191 -33.43 20.80 -6.07
C LEU A 191 -33.18 22.30 -5.81
N PRO A 192 -33.31 22.79 -4.56
CA PRO A 192 -32.98 24.17 -4.21
C PRO A 192 -31.48 24.45 -4.41
N LYS A 193 -31.14 25.66 -4.85
CA LYS A 193 -29.73 26.07 -4.94
C LYS A 193 -29.18 26.31 -3.55
N TYR A 194 -27.86 26.19 -3.40
CA TYR A 194 -27.19 26.46 -2.13
C TYR A 194 -27.51 27.85 -1.56
N SER A 195 -27.53 28.90 -2.41
CA SER A 195 -27.87 30.27 -1.99
C SER A 195 -29.24 30.42 -1.33
N ASP A 196 -30.12 29.43 -1.53
CA ASP A 196 -31.49 29.42 -1.03
C ASP A 196 -31.64 28.57 0.25
N LEU A 197 -30.57 27.87 0.66
CA LEU A 197 -30.57 27.03 1.86
C LEU A 197 -30.31 27.86 3.12
N ASP A 198 -31.09 27.59 4.16
CA ASP A 198 -30.78 28.02 5.53
C ASP A 198 -29.90 26.94 6.17
N GLU A 199 -28.58 27.18 6.20
CA GLU A 199 -27.61 26.22 6.73
C GLU A 199 -27.93 25.75 8.15
N LYS A 200 -28.34 26.67 9.03
CA LYS A 200 -28.66 26.32 10.42
C LYS A 200 -29.84 25.35 10.46
N ARG A 201 -30.88 25.65 9.67
CA ARG A 201 -32.05 24.79 9.56
C ARG A 201 -31.67 23.42 9.01
N VAL A 202 -30.90 23.34 7.92
CA VAL A 202 -30.55 22.05 7.31
C VAL A 202 -29.74 21.18 8.25
N ARG A 203 -28.79 21.77 8.98
CA ARG A 203 -28.02 21.07 10.01
C ARG A 203 -28.91 20.50 11.11
N GLU A 204 -29.98 21.19 11.51
CA GLU A 204 -30.94 20.68 12.49
C GLU A 204 -31.80 19.52 11.94
N LEU A 205 -32.07 19.49 10.63
CA LEU A 205 -32.82 18.40 10.00
C LEU A 205 -32.09 17.06 10.09
N ILE A 206 -30.75 17.03 10.07
CA ILE A 206 -29.95 15.80 10.20
C ILE A 206 -30.40 14.98 11.43
N GLY A 207 -30.69 15.66 12.54
CA GLY A 207 -31.12 15.01 13.80
C GLY A 207 -32.49 14.33 13.76
N LYS A 208 -33.27 14.48 12.68
CA LYS A 208 -34.58 13.82 12.51
C LYS A 208 -34.48 12.38 12.00
N LEU A 209 -33.32 11.96 11.49
CA LEU A 209 -33.12 10.62 10.95
C LEU A 209 -33.28 9.57 12.05
N ASP A 210 -34.23 8.63 11.89
CA ASP A 210 -34.29 7.46 12.76
C ASP A 210 -33.28 6.42 12.28
N ARG A 211 -32.09 6.50 12.89
CA ARG A 211 -30.94 5.67 12.55
C ARG A 211 -31.11 4.21 12.98
N GLN A 212 -31.95 3.94 13.98
CA GLN A 212 -32.24 2.58 14.41
C GLN A 212 -33.06 1.86 13.34
N ALA A 213 -34.11 2.51 12.83
CA ALA A 213 -34.93 1.98 11.73
C ALA A 213 -34.09 1.77 10.46
N LEU A 214 -33.23 2.75 10.11
CA LEU A 214 -32.34 2.62 8.95
C LEU A 214 -31.41 1.39 9.06
N LEU A 215 -30.72 1.22 10.20
CA LEU A 215 -29.80 0.09 10.39
C LEU A 215 -30.54 -1.25 10.44
N SER A 216 -31.64 -1.36 11.19
CA SER A 216 -32.39 -2.62 11.27
C SER A 216 -32.89 -3.06 9.90
N THR A 217 -33.41 -2.12 9.10
CA THR A 217 -33.95 -2.45 7.78
C THR A 217 -32.84 -2.74 6.77
N GLY A 218 -31.70 -2.04 6.87
CA GLY A 218 -30.47 -2.37 6.12
C GLY A 218 -30.00 -3.80 6.34
N ILE A 219 -29.95 -4.25 7.59
CA ILE A 219 -29.55 -5.63 7.94
C ILE A 219 -30.52 -6.67 7.34
N GLN A 220 -31.83 -6.37 7.35
CA GLN A 220 -32.82 -7.26 6.75
C GLN A 220 -32.75 -7.25 5.22
N PHE A 221 -32.42 -6.11 4.61
CA PHE A 221 -32.23 -5.99 3.16
C PHE A 221 -31.01 -6.76 2.69
N LEU A 222 -29.89 -6.71 3.43
CA LEU A 222 -28.73 -7.57 3.18
C LEU A 222 -29.13 -9.06 3.26
N ALA A 223 -29.89 -9.45 4.29
CA ALA A 223 -30.37 -10.83 4.42
C ALA A 223 -31.26 -11.30 3.24
N ILE A 224 -32.11 -10.42 2.68
CA ILE A 224 -32.88 -10.70 1.45
C ILE A 224 -31.95 -10.85 0.25
N SER A 225 -30.98 -9.95 0.12
CA SER A 225 -30.05 -9.89 -1.00
C SER A 225 -29.19 -11.15 -1.06
N ASP A 226 -28.56 -11.53 0.06
CA ASP A 226 -27.77 -12.76 0.13
C ASP A 226 -28.64 -14.01 -0.11
N ALA A 227 -29.87 -14.07 0.43
CA ALA A 227 -30.74 -15.23 0.23
C ALA A 227 -31.16 -15.35 -1.24
N LEU A 228 -31.41 -14.23 -1.91
CA LEU A 228 -31.77 -14.20 -3.31
C LEU A 228 -30.57 -14.55 -4.20
N LEU A 229 -29.37 -14.07 -3.89
CA LEU A 229 -28.13 -14.44 -4.57
C LEU A 229 -27.90 -15.96 -4.54
N GLU A 230 -27.94 -16.57 -3.36
CA GLU A 230 -27.84 -18.04 -3.21
C GLU A 230 -28.90 -18.77 -4.05
N ARG A 231 -30.13 -18.23 -4.08
CA ARG A 231 -31.20 -18.83 -4.88
C ARG A 231 -30.93 -18.67 -6.39
N ALA A 232 -30.50 -17.50 -6.82
CA ALA A 232 -30.25 -17.14 -8.22
C ALA A 232 -29.25 -18.11 -8.87
N GLN A 233 -28.14 -18.40 -8.18
CA GLN A 233 -27.11 -19.35 -8.64
C GLN A 233 -27.64 -20.79 -8.87
N THR A 234 -28.81 -21.13 -8.31
CA THR A 234 -29.43 -22.47 -8.49
C THR A 234 -30.52 -22.52 -9.58
N LEU A 235 -30.89 -21.38 -10.15
CA LEU A 235 -31.94 -21.29 -11.18
C LEU A 235 -31.39 -21.56 -12.58
N GLN A 236 -32.29 -21.84 -13.51
CA GLN A 236 -31.94 -22.02 -14.92
C GLN A 236 -32.53 -20.88 -15.75
N PHE A 237 -31.65 -20.03 -16.26
CA PHE A 237 -32.00 -18.91 -17.12
C PHE A 237 -32.06 -19.40 -18.58
N ARG A 238 -33.25 -19.25 -19.19
CA ARG A 238 -33.56 -19.74 -20.56
C ARG A 238 -34.30 -18.69 -21.40
N ASN A 239 -34.50 -17.51 -20.85
CA ASN A 239 -35.15 -16.39 -21.53
C ASN A 239 -34.24 -15.88 -22.64
N LYS A 240 -34.83 -15.63 -23.82
CA LYS A 240 -34.12 -15.09 -25.00
C LYS A 240 -34.18 -13.57 -25.10
N LYS A 241 -34.81 -12.95 -24.11
CA LYS A 241 -35.04 -11.51 -23.98
C LYS A 241 -35.03 -11.20 -22.50
N ILE A 242 -34.58 -10.00 -22.17
CA ILE A 242 -34.66 -9.45 -20.81
C ILE A 242 -36.13 -9.50 -20.36
N LEU A 243 -36.35 -10.10 -19.20
CA LEU A 243 -37.65 -10.16 -18.55
C LEU A 243 -37.81 -8.92 -17.70
N THR A 244 -38.97 -8.27 -17.75
CA THR A 244 -39.21 -7.02 -17.01
C THR A 244 -40.56 -7.03 -16.31
N ARG A 245 -40.64 -6.43 -15.12
CA ARG A 245 -41.89 -6.14 -14.43
C ARG A 245 -41.85 -4.76 -13.79
N ASN A 246 -42.82 -3.91 -14.10
CA ASN A 246 -43.03 -2.67 -13.36
C ASN A 246 -43.78 -2.96 -12.07
N THR A 247 -43.26 -2.45 -10.97
CA THR A 247 -43.87 -2.51 -9.63
C THR A 247 -44.01 -1.09 -9.10
N ARG A 248 -44.64 -0.95 -7.93
CA ARG A 248 -44.68 0.33 -7.22
C ARG A 248 -43.31 0.78 -6.70
N HIS A 249 -42.37 -0.15 -6.55
CA HIS A 249 -40.99 0.11 -6.07
C HIS A 249 -40.04 0.49 -7.21
N GLY A 250 -40.43 0.27 -8.46
CA GLY A 250 -39.58 0.48 -9.63
C GLY A 250 -39.66 -0.68 -10.64
N LEU A 251 -38.78 -0.61 -11.63
CA LEU A 251 -38.59 -1.65 -12.64
C LEU A 251 -37.75 -2.78 -12.07
N MET A 252 -38.22 -4.01 -12.26
CA MET A 252 -37.45 -5.22 -12.01
C MET A 252 -37.06 -5.85 -13.35
N ALA A 253 -35.82 -6.29 -13.49
CA ALA A 253 -35.29 -6.90 -14.71
C ALA A 253 -34.50 -8.20 -14.42
N ILE A 254 -34.57 -9.16 -15.35
CA ILE A 254 -33.73 -10.37 -15.37
C ILE A 254 -33.14 -10.53 -16.78
N GLY A 255 -31.81 -10.57 -16.86
CA GLY A 255 -30.98 -10.70 -18.06
C GLY A 255 -31.08 -12.02 -18.78
N THR A 256 -30.50 -12.07 -19.98
CA THR A 256 -30.38 -13.27 -20.82
C THR A 256 -29.05 -13.96 -20.58
N ASN A 257 -28.72 -15.01 -21.34
CA ASN A 257 -27.43 -15.70 -21.19
C ASN A 257 -26.39 -15.16 -22.20
N GLY A 258 -26.36 -13.87 -22.43
CA GLY A 258 -25.42 -13.24 -23.34
C GLY A 258 -25.59 -11.74 -23.32
N ASP A 259 -24.65 -11.06 -23.96
CA ASP A 259 -24.40 -9.62 -23.83
C ASP A 259 -25.67 -8.78 -23.96
N ASP A 260 -26.11 -8.24 -22.82
CA ASP A 260 -27.26 -7.38 -22.64
C ASP A 260 -26.82 -5.92 -22.43
N VAL A 261 -27.72 -4.99 -22.77
CA VAL A 261 -27.48 -3.55 -22.61
C VAL A 261 -28.61 -2.95 -21.77
N TYR A 262 -28.27 -2.54 -20.56
CA TYR A 262 -29.16 -1.94 -19.60
C TYR A 262 -29.06 -0.42 -19.65
N GLY A 263 -29.71 0.18 -20.65
CA GLY A 263 -29.61 1.62 -20.91
C GLY A 263 -30.86 2.26 -21.49
N GLY A 264 -30.90 3.60 -21.44
CA GLY A 264 -31.95 4.42 -22.02
C GLY A 264 -33.28 4.36 -21.27
N GLN A 265 -34.34 4.87 -21.93
CA GLN A 265 -35.66 5.07 -21.31
C GLN A 265 -36.34 3.77 -20.85
N ALA A 266 -35.96 2.62 -21.41
CA ALA A 266 -36.56 1.32 -21.08
C ALA A 266 -36.14 0.79 -19.70
N PHE A 267 -34.98 1.23 -19.19
CA PHE A 267 -34.37 0.72 -17.96
C PHE A 267 -34.26 1.80 -16.87
N GLN A 268 -35.09 2.84 -16.93
CA GLN A 268 -35.16 3.84 -15.87
C GLN A 268 -35.84 3.26 -14.63
N ASN A 269 -35.45 3.80 -13.47
CA ASN A 269 -36.05 3.46 -12.17
C ASN A 269 -35.92 1.98 -11.79
N LEU A 270 -34.79 1.35 -12.07
CA LEU A 270 -34.52 -0.01 -11.61
C LEU A 270 -34.51 -0.08 -10.08
N CYS A 271 -35.26 -1.04 -9.54
CA CYS A 271 -35.19 -1.46 -8.15
C CYS A 271 -34.66 -2.89 -8.00
N PHE A 272 -34.62 -3.66 -9.08
CA PHE A 272 -33.99 -4.98 -9.11
C PHE A 272 -33.44 -5.30 -10.49
N LEU A 273 -32.22 -5.83 -10.54
CA LEU A 273 -31.58 -6.37 -11.73
C LEU A 273 -30.87 -7.68 -11.37
N LEU A 274 -31.03 -8.70 -12.19
CA LEU A 274 -30.26 -9.93 -12.09
C LEU A 274 -29.76 -10.26 -13.49
N ASP A 275 -28.46 -10.17 -13.70
CA ASP A 275 -27.82 -10.73 -14.88
C ASP A 275 -27.23 -12.11 -14.56
N PRO A 276 -27.56 -13.15 -15.34
CA PRO A 276 -27.05 -14.48 -15.06
C PRO A 276 -25.70 -14.81 -15.70
N VAL A 277 -25.33 -14.18 -16.84
CA VAL A 277 -24.05 -14.27 -17.56
C VAL A 277 -24.06 -13.33 -18.77
N GLY A 278 -22.92 -12.73 -19.12
CA GLY A 278 -22.76 -11.96 -20.34
C GLY A 278 -21.51 -11.10 -20.28
N ASN A 279 -21.17 -10.36 -21.34
CA ASN A 279 -20.29 -9.19 -21.19
C ASN A 279 -21.16 -7.96 -21.47
N ASP A 280 -21.73 -7.43 -20.40
CA ASP A 280 -22.85 -6.52 -20.40
C ASP A 280 -22.44 -5.05 -20.29
N LEU A 281 -23.37 -4.21 -20.70
CA LEU A 281 -23.23 -2.77 -20.60
C LEU A 281 -24.34 -2.18 -19.74
N TYR A 282 -23.98 -1.76 -18.55
CA TYR A 282 -24.84 -1.03 -17.62
C TYR A 282 -24.68 0.46 -17.85
N GLU A 283 -25.73 1.13 -18.35
CA GLU A 283 -25.76 2.58 -18.60
C GLU A 283 -26.90 3.29 -17.86
N THR A 284 -27.55 2.60 -16.94
CA THR A 284 -28.68 3.09 -16.15
C THR A 284 -28.31 3.27 -14.68
N GLY A 285 -29.15 4.01 -13.94
CA GLY A 285 -28.92 4.26 -12.53
C GLY A 285 -29.19 3.04 -11.66
N LEU A 286 -28.14 2.51 -11.02
CA LEU A 286 -28.17 1.44 -10.03
C LEU A 286 -28.09 2.04 -8.62
N GLY A 287 -29.17 2.67 -8.16
CA GLY A 287 -29.17 3.40 -6.89
C GLY A 287 -30.54 3.53 -6.24
N SER A 288 -30.60 4.13 -5.06
CA SER A 288 -31.84 4.53 -4.39
C SER A 288 -32.05 6.05 -4.48
N SER A 289 -33.28 6.50 -4.27
CA SER A 289 -33.64 7.92 -4.19
C SER A 289 -34.81 8.12 -3.23
N VAL A 290 -35.20 9.37 -3.02
CA VAL A 290 -36.35 9.73 -2.18
C VAL A 290 -37.64 9.01 -2.60
N ASP A 291 -37.81 8.74 -3.89
CA ASP A 291 -38.98 8.10 -4.48
C ASP A 291 -38.78 6.60 -4.76
N ARG A 292 -37.57 6.07 -4.53
CA ARG A 292 -37.19 4.68 -4.76
C ARG A 292 -36.27 4.19 -3.66
N ALA A 293 -36.84 3.53 -2.65
CA ALA A 293 -36.11 3.15 -1.45
C ALA A 293 -35.12 1.99 -1.63
N PHE A 294 -35.27 1.14 -2.65
CA PHE A 294 -34.49 -0.09 -2.79
C PHE A 294 -33.89 -0.23 -4.19
N CYS A 295 -32.65 -0.72 -4.25
CA CYS A 295 -32.04 -1.24 -5.47
C CYS A 295 -31.20 -2.48 -5.14
N LEU A 296 -31.50 -3.60 -5.77
CA LEU A 296 -30.68 -4.82 -5.70
C LEU A 296 -30.19 -5.18 -7.10
N GLN A 297 -28.87 -5.27 -7.30
CA GLN A 297 -28.30 -5.82 -8.52
C GLN A 297 -27.47 -7.07 -8.19
N LEU A 298 -27.63 -8.10 -9.02
CA LEU A 298 -26.89 -9.36 -8.96
C LEU A 298 -26.34 -9.61 -10.36
N ASP A 299 -25.07 -9.36 -10.60
CA ASP A 299 -24.34 -10.01 -11.69
C ASP A 299 -23.85 -11.36 -11.20
N LEU A 300 -23.76 -12.35 -12.08
CA LEU A 300 -23.24 -13.67 -11.73
C LEU A 300 -21.96 -14.04 -12.48
N ALA A 301 -21.65 -13.38 -13.60
CA ALA A 301 -20.38 -13.52 -14.33
C ALA A 301 -20.37 -12.66 -15.60
N GLY A 302 -19.22 -12.07 -15.90
CA GLY A 302 -19.01 -11.31 -17.13
C GLY A 302 -17.78 -10.43 -17.07
N ASP A 303 -17.22 -10.05 -18.22
CA ASP A 303 -16.34 -8.87 -18.23
C ASP A 303 -17.21 -7.65 -18.61
N ASP A 304 -17.68 -6.94 -17.60
CA ASP A 304 -18.77 -6.00 -17.67
C ASP A 304 -18.32 -4.54 -17.68
N VAL A 305 -19.20 -3.66 -18.17
CA VAL A 305 -18.96 -2.23 -18.22
C VAL A 305 -20.09 -1.48 -17.54
N TYR A 306 -19.78 -0.89 -16.40
CA TYR A 306 -20.66 0.01 -15.66
C TYR A 306 -20.32 1.45 -16.01
N ARG A 307 -21.23 2.15 -16.69
CA ARG A 307 -21.00 3.51 -17.21
C ARG A 307 -22.07 4.52 -16.85
N SER A 308 -21.69 5.56 -16.13
CA SER A 308 -22.58 6.72 -15.88
C SER A 308 -21.88 8.06 -16.06
N ASN A 309 -22.57 8.99 -16.72
CA ASN A 309 -22.18 10.40 -16.81
C ASN A 309 -23.00 11.30 -15.88
N MET A 310 -23.89 10.72 -15.06
CA MET A 310 -24.79 11.45 -14.17
C MET A 310 -24.32 11.31 -12.72
N PRO A 311 -24.22 12.42 -11.96
CA PRO A 311 -23.95 12.37 -10.53
C PRO A 311 -25.00 11.54 -9.77
N ALA A 312 -24.55 10.83 -8.74
CA ALA A 312 -25.39 10.03 -7.83
C ALA A 312 -26.30 9.00 -8.53
N ALA A 313 -25.90 8.51 -9.71
CA ALA A 313 -26.72 7.58 -10.50
C ALA A 313 -26.40 6.10 -10.23
N MET A 314 -25.12 5.74 -10.14
CA MET A 314 -24.66 4.36 -9.98
C MET A 314 -24.12 4.12 -8.58
N PHE A 315 -24.48 2.97 -8.02
CA PHE A 315 -24.07 2.50 -6.71
C PHE A 315 -24.25 3.59 -5.63
N ASN A 316 -25.38 4.29 -5.67
CA ASN A 316 -25.66 5.37 -4.72
C ASN A 316 -26.91 5.05 -3.88
N SER A 317 -26.79 5.21 -2.57
CA SER A 317 -27.93 5.15 -1.65
C SER A 317 -28.31 6.53 -1.13
N SER A 318 -29.26 7.19 -1.78
CA SER A 318 -29.90 8.42 -1.27
C SER A 318 -31.27 8.09 -0.68
N PHE A 319 -31.48 8.31 0.63
CA PHE A 319 -32.74 8.00 1.32
C PHE A 319 -33.24 6.55 1.11
N GLY A 320 -32.33 5.57 1.12
CA GLY A 320 -32.68 4.19 0.81
C GLY A 320 -31.53 3.21 0.99
N LEU A 321 -31.73 2.01 0.46
CA LEU A 321 -30.85 0.86 0.60
C LEU A 321 -30.47 0.35 -0.79
N VAL A 322 -29.18 0.10 -0.99
CA VAL A 322 -28.64 -0.46 -2.23
C VAL A 322 -27.70 -1.60 -1.87
N CYS A 323 -27.85 -2.72 -2.56
CA CYS A 323 -26.98 -3.87 -2.45
C CYS A 323 -26.67 -4.37 -3.86
N THR A 324 -25.40 -4.48 -4.20
CA THR A 324 -24.94 -4.91 -5.53
C THR A 324 -23.88 -5.98 -5.37
N TYR A 325 -23.93 -6.98 -6.23
CA TYR A 325 -22.98 -8.08 -6.29
C TYR A 325 -22.51 -8.21 -7.73
N ASP A 326 -21.21 -8.14 -7.93
CA ASP A 326 -20.53 -8.80 -9.03
C ASP A 326 -19.86 -10.06 -8.47
N LEU A 327 -19.83 -11.16 -9.23
CA LEU A 327 -19.28 -12.42 -8.75
C LEU A 327 -18.02 -12.87 -9.48
N ALA A 328 -17.79 -12.42 -10.72
CA ALA A 328 -16.69 -12.91 -11.54
C ALA A 328 -16.53 -12.14 -12.84
N GLY A 329 -15.29 -11.72 -13.10
CA GLY A 329 -14.78 -11.26 -14.38
C GLY A 329 -14.10 -9.91 -14.25
N ASN A 330 -13.55 -9.39 -15.36
CA ASN A 330 -12.71 -8.19 -15.29
C ASN A 330 -13.51 -6.97 -15.75
N ASP A 331 -13.90 -6.17 -14.78
CA ASP A 331 -14.91 -5.14 -14.92
C ASP A 331 -14.34 -3.74 -15.03
N LEU A 332 -15.11 -2.90 -15.73
CA LEU A 332 -14.85 -1.48 -15.85
C LEU A 332 -15.98 -0.66 -15.23
N TYR A 333 -15.73 -0.17 -14.03
CA TYR A 333 -16.58 0.76 -13.32
C TYR A 333 -16.23 2.22 -13.65
N ARG A 334 -16.75 2.73 -14.78
CA ARG A 334 -16.62 4.14 -15.19
C ARG A 334 -17.83 4.96 -14.77
N THR A 335 -17.81 5.42 -13.53
CA THR A 335 -18.93 6.14 -12.90
C THR A 335 -18.65 7.65 -12.77
N ASN A 336 -19.55 8.38 -12.09
CA ASN A 336 -19.44 9.84 -11.90
C ASN A 336 -19.30 10.21 -10.41
N ASP A 337 -19.41 11.50 -10.10
CA ASP A 337 -19.49 12.01 -8.73
C ASP A 337 -20.61 11.30 -7.95
N PHE A 338 -20.40 11.08 -6.65
CA PHE A 338 -21.37 10.46 -5.75
C PHE A 338 -21.68 8.98 -6.06
N SER A 339 -20.78 8.24 -6.70
CA SER A 339 -20.94 6.79 -6.96
C SER A 339 -20.29 5.94 -5.87
N PHE A 340 -20.80 4.73 -5.60
CA PHE A 340 -20.39 3.89 -4.45
C PHE A 340 -20.49 4.66 -3.14
N SER A 341 -21.64 5.31 -2.93
CA SER A 341 -21.80 6.28 -1.85
C SER A 341 -23.16 6.21 -1.16
N ALA A 342 -23.24 6.77 0.04
CA ALA A 342 -24.46 6.80 0.82
C ALA A 342 -24.74 8.17 1.44
N PHE A 343 -25.99 8.62 1.30
CA PHE A 343 -26.56 9.75 2.02
C PHE A 343 -27.92 9.40 2.61
N MET A 344 -28.03 9.41 3.95
CA MET A 344 -29.25 8.96 4.64
C MET A 344 -29.68 7.57 4.16
N GLY A 345 -28.71 6.68 3.98
CA GLY A 345 -28.89 5.38 3.34
C GLY A 345 -27.79 4.38 3.67
N ILE A 346 -27.93 3.16 3.16
CA ILE A 346 -26.91 2.11 3.28
C ILE A 346 -26.61 1.60 1.86
N ASN A 347 -25.36 1.66 1.44
CA ASN A 347 -24.86 1.19 0.14
C ASN A 347 -23.84 0.08 0.37
N LEU A 348 -24.09 -1.10 -0.19
CA LEU A 348 -23.20 -2.27 -0.12
C LEU A 348 -22.90 -2.73 -1.54
N HIS A 349 -21.65 -2.60 -1.97
CA HIS A 349 -21.16 -3.14 -3.23
C HIS A 349 -20.13 -4.22 -2.92
N GLN A 350 -20.26 -5.38 -3.56
CA GLN A 350 -19.34 -6.50 -3.47
C GLN A 350 -18.97 -6.89 -4.89
N ASP A 351 -17.71 -6.70 -5.25
CA ASP A 351 -17.05 -7.44 -6.32
C ASP A 351 -16.25 -8.59 -5.67
N LEU A 352 -16.19 -9.77 -6.30
CA LEU A 352 -15.64 -10.96 -5.66
C LEU A 352 -14.42 -11.59 -6.37
N ASP A 353 -14.23 -11.36 -7.66
CA ASP A 353 -13.17 -12.01 -8.47
C ASP A 353 -12.99 -11.27 -9.80
N GLY A 354 -11.81 -10.70 -10.06
CA GLY A 354 -11.58 -9.92 -11.28
C GLY A 354 -10.30 -9.09 -11.20
N ASP A 355 -9.69 -8.72 -12.33
CA ASP A 355 -8.75 -7.58 -12.33
C ASP A 355 -9.55 -6.32 -12.77
N ASP A 356 -10.00 -5.51 -11.81
CA ASP A 356 -11.02 -4.49 -12.00
C ASP A 356 -10.49 -3.05 -12.06
N ILE A 357 -11.27 -2.19 -12.72
CA ILE A 357 -10.95 -0.78 -12.89
C ILE A 357 -12.09 0.10 -12.38
N TYR A 358 -11.87 0.71 -11.23
CA TYR A 358 -12.76 1.69 -10.61
C TYR A 358 -12.37 3.13 -10.96
N GLN A 359 -13.15 3.79 -11.82
CA GLN A 359 -12.97 5.18 -12.23
C GLN A 359 -14.19 6.02 -11.85
N SER A 360 -14.05 6.81 -10.79
CA SER A 360 -15.14 7.57 -10.17
C SER A 360 -14.80 9.06 -10.00
N GLY A 361 -15.83 9.86 -9.70
CA GLY A 361 -15.69 11.30 -9.43
C GLY A 361 -15.44 11.63 -7.96
N LEU A 362 -15.88 12.82 -7.54
CA LEU A 362 -15.81 13.23 -6.14
C LEU A 362 -16.84 12.50 -5.27
N PHE A 363 -16.60 12.39 -3.97
CA PHE A 363 -17.49 11.73 -3.00
C PHE A 363 -17.84 10.31 -3.44
N SER A 364 -16.86 9.42 -3.61
CA SER A 364 -17.09 8.12 -4.23
C SER A 364 -16.27 6.98 -3.62
N GLN A 365 -16.41 5.76 -4.13
CA GLN A 365 -15.63 4.57 -3.74
C GLN A 365 -15.63 4.36 -2.22
N GLY A 366 -16.81 4.11 -1.65
CA GLY A 366 -16.99 3.96 -0.21
C GLY A 366 -17.11 5.30 0.52
N ALA A 367 -17.88 6.27 -0.01
CA ALA A 367 -18.09 7.57 0.62
C ALA A 367 -19.46 7.70 1.30
N ALA A 368 -19.51 8.18 2.55
CA ALA A 368 -20.76 8.25 3.31
C ALA A 368 -20.94 9.51 4.16
N MET A 369 -22.19 10.00 4.21
CA MET A 369 -22.66 11.01 5.15
C MET A 369 -24.06 10.63 5.65
N CYS A 370 -24.29 10.62 6.96
CA CYS A 370 -25.56 10.19 7.56
C CYS A 370 -25.99 8.78 7.11
N GLY A 371 -25.03 7.89 6.85
CA GLY A 371 -25.26 6.60 6.21
C GLY A 371 -24.03 5.69 6.28
N ILE A 372 -24.10 4.55 5.61
CA ILE A 372 -23.01 3.59 5.50
C ILE A 372 -22.78 3.30 4.02
N ALA A 373 -21.54 3.43 3.55
CA ALA A 373 -21.14 2.98 2.21
C ALA A 373 -19.98 2.01 2.37
N LEU A 374 -20.14 0.81 1.82
CA LEU A 374 -19.13 -0.25 1.85
C LEU A 374 -18.92 -0.74 0.42
N LEU A 375 -17.71 -0.51 -0.10
CA LEU A 375 -17.19 -1.10 -1.31
C LEU A 375 -16.26 -2.25 -0.88
N VAL A 376 -16.63 -3.48 -1.21
CA VAL A 376 -15.82 -4.67 -0.97
C VAL A 376 -15.36 -5.21 -2.31
N ASP A 377 -14.06 -5.39 -2.46
CA ASP A 377 -13.45 -6.20 -3.51
C ASP A 377 -12.87 -7.49 -2.89
N GLY A 378 -12.90 -8.57 -3.65
CA GLY A 378 -12.65 -9.92 -3.15
C GLY A 378 -11.30 -10.49 -3.54
N ALA A 379 -10.88 -10.27 -4.78
CA ALA A 379 -9.65 -10.81 -5.35
C ALA A 379 -9.36 -10.15 -6.70
N GLY A 380 -8.11 -9.74 -6.92
CA GLY A 380 -7.77 -9.09 -8.17
C GLY A 380 -6.39 -8.49 -8.22
N ASN A 381 -6.18 -7.59 -9.17
CA ASN A 381 -5.13 -6.56 -9.10
C ASN A 381 -5.78 -5.28 -9.60
N ASP A 382 -6.29 -4.50 -8.67
CA ASP A 382 -7.33 -3.54 -8.91
C ASP A 382 -6.81 -2.12 -9.01
N SER A 383 -7.51 -1.30 -9.80
CA SER A 383 -7.18 0.11 -9.96
C SER A 383 -8.31 1.01 -9.50
N TYR A 384 -8.08 1.69 -8.38
CA TYR A 384 -8.98 2.68 -7.81
C TYR A 384 -8.55 4.10 -8.16
N GLN A 385 -9.39 4.81 -8.92
CA GLN A 385 -9.14 6.19 -9.35
C GLN A 385 -10.34 7.09 -9.02
N ALA A 386 -10.10 8.13 -8.23
CA ALA A 386 -11.09 9.15 -7.90
C ALA A 386 -10.47 10.54 -7.76
N SER A 387 -11.30 11.58 -7.73
CA SER A 387 -10.79 12.96 -7.69
C SER A 387 -10.54 13.52 -6.29
N VAL A 388 -11.50 13.37 -5.37
CA VAL A 388 -11.46 13.94 -4.00
C VAL A 388 -12.59 13.33 -3.16
N SER A 389 -12.43 13.26 -1.83
CA SER A 389 -13.45 12.74 -0.89
C SER A 389 -13.85 11.29 -1.21
N ALA A 390 -12.89 10.40 -1.45
CA ALA A 390 -13.16 9.04 -1.93
C ALA A 390 -12.23 7.99 -1.33
N GLN A 391 -12.44 6.72 -1.66
CA GLN A 391 -11.65 5.58 -1.19
C GLN A 391 -11.74 5.46 0.33
N GLY A 392 -12.94 5.12 0.83
CA GLY A 392 -13.19 5.00 2.26
C GLY A 392 -13.33 6.34 2.98
N PHE A 393 -14.31 7.17 2.57
CA PHE A 393 -14.51 8.52 3.10
C PHE A 393 -15.73 8.62 4.01
N GLY A 394 -15.55 9.07 5.26
CA GLY A 394 -16.64 9.22 6.23
C GLY A 394 -16.87 10.64 6.74
N SER A 395 -18.07 11.17 6.55
CA SER A 395 -18.47 12.45 7.13
C SER A 395 -19.49 12.30 8.26
N THR A 396 -20.18 13.38 8.67
CA THR A 396 -21.12 13.42 9.80
C THR A 396 -22.09 12.24 9.78
N TYR A 397 -22.11 11.44 10.86
CA TYR A 397 -22.89 10.20 10.96
C TYR A 397 -22.68 9.21 9.80
N GLY A 398 -21.49 9.25 9.18
CA GLY A 398 -21.09 8.42 8.06
C GLY A 398 -20.07 7.37 8.48
N ALA A 399 -20.22 6.15 7.94
CA ALA A 399 -19.12 5.18 7.82
C ALA A 399 -18.91 4.91 6.34
N GLY A 400 -17.80 5.42 5.79
CA GLY A 400 -17.39 5.15 4.42
C GLY A 400 -16.19 4.21 4.42
N VAL A 401 -16.34 3.08 3.72
CA VAL A 401 -15.38 1.98 3.74
C VAL A 401 -15.08 1.51 2.33
N LEU A 402 -13.80 1.40 2.02
CA LEU A 402 -13.26 0.59 0.93
C LEU A 402 -12.49 -0.57 1.57
N LEU A 403 -12.81 -1.79 1.17
CA LEU A 403 -12.20 -3.01 1.69
C LEU A 403 -11.77 -3.86 0.50
N ASP A 404 -10.48 -3.92 0.24
CA ASP A 404 -9.86 -4.86 -0.67
C ASP A 404 -9.27 -6.03 0.13
N LYS A 405 -9.22 -7.22 -0.45
CA LYS A 405 -8.87 -8.46 0.27
C LYS A 405 -7.60 -9.12 -0.24
N GLU A 406 -7.37 -9.10 -1.55
CA GLU A 406 -6.26 -9.81 -2.18
C GLU A 406 -5.91 -9.11 -3.51
N GLY A 407 -4.67 -8.69 -3.70
CA GLY A 407 -4.25 -8.17 -4.99
C GLY A 407 -3.05 -7.25 -4.90
N ALA A 408 -2.35 -6.97 -6.00
CA ALA A 408 -1.35 -5.90 -6.00
C ALA A 408 -1.95 -4.62 -6.60
N ASP A 409 -2.54 -3.80 -5.74
CA ASP A 409 -3.53 -2.80 -6.09
C ASP A 409 -2.94 -1.40 -6.21
N SER A 410 -3.71 -0.52 -6.83
CA SER A 410 -3.34 0.88 -6.98
C SER A 410 -4.47 1.83 -6.63
N TYR A 411 -4.27 2.57 -5.55
CA TYR A 411 -5.14 3.62 -5.05
C TYR A 411 -4.62 4.99 -5.46
N SER A 412 -5.21 5.59 -6.49
CA SER A 412 -4.88 6.93 -6.95
C SER A 412 -6.00 7.92 -6.69
N LEU A 413 -5.72 8.93 -5.86
CA LEU A 413 -6.67 9.98 -5.51
C LEU A 413 -6.10 11.36 -5.85
N GLY A 414 -6.87 12.17 -6.57
CA GLY A 414 -6.49 13.53 -6.95
C GLY A 414 -6.60 13.77 -8.46
N GLY A 415 -5.65 14.52 -9.02
CA GLY A 415 -5.55 14.74 -10.47
C GLY A 415 -6.50 15.78 -11.07
N LYS A 416 -7.45 16.31 -10.27
CA LYS A 416 -8.48 17.25 -10.77
C LYS A 416 -8.50 18.60 -10.06
N TYR A 417 -8.52 18.63 -8.73
CA TYR A 417 -8.73 19.86 -7.95
C TYR A 417 -7.50 20.23 -7.14
N TYR A 418 -6.96 21.44 -7.36
CA TYR A 418 -5.76 21.91 -6.67
C TYR A 418 -6.09 22.40 -5.25
N HIS A 419 -5.13 22.25 -4.33
CA HIS A 419 -5.28 22.71 -2.95
C HIS A 419 -4.87 24.19 -2.78
N GLU A 420 -5.62 25.10 -3.40
CA GLU A 420 -5.35 26.54 -3.26
C GLU A 420 -5.94 27.15 -1.97
N PRO A 421 -5.25 28.09 -1.30
CA PRO A 421 -3.94 28.66 -1.62
C PRO A 421 -2.75 27.94 -0.95
N LEU A 422 -3.00 26.92 -0.12
CA LEU A 422 -1.95 26.32 0.73
C LEU A 422 -0.89 25.58 -0.10
N MET A 423 -1.33 24.72 -1.03
CA MET A 423 -0.50 23.94 -1.95
C MET A 423 -1.04 24.06 -3.38
N PRO A 424 -0.84 25.21 -4.05
CA PRO A 424 -1.48 25.51 -5.34
C PRO A 424 -0.97 24.67 -6.52
N LEU A 425 0.04 23.81 -6.30
CA LEU A 425 0.59 22.91 -7.32
C LEU A 425 0.30 21.44 -7.03
N ASP A 426 -0.47 21.15 -5.98
CA ASP A 426 -0.81 19.80 -5.54
C ASP A 426 -2.32 19.67 -5.36
N PHE A 427 -2.81 18.44 -5.33
CA PHE A 427 -4.23 18.16 -5.27
C PHE A 427 -4.74 18.07 -3.82
N ILE A 428 -5.94 18.58 -3.59
CA ILE A 428 -6.72 18.22 -2.40
C ILE A 428 -7.34 16.83 -2.65
N THR A 429 -7.20 15.92 -1.68
CA THR A 429 -7.64 14.53 -1.87
C THR A 429 -8.70 14.09 -0.88
N LEU A 430 -8.56 14.38 0.41
CA LEU A 430 -9.56 14.03 1.44
C LEU A 430 -10.03 12.57 1.35
N GLY A 431 -9.13 11.58 1.30
CA GLY A 431 -9.57 10.18 1.10
C GLY A 431 -8.52 9.15 1.50
N GLN A 432 -8.67 7.93 1.01
CA GLN A 432 -7.86 6.77 1.44
C GLN A 432 -8.01 6.58 2.96
N GLY A 433 -9.23 6.32 3.40
CA GLY A 433 -9.56 6.16 4.82
C GLY A 433 -9.72 7.48 5.58
N MET A 434 -10.26 8.53 4.96
CA MET A 434 -10.37 9.86 5.58
C MET A 434 -11.69 10.06 6.34
N GLY A 435 -11.59 10.50 7.59
CA GLY A 435 -12.73 11.01 8.36
C GLY A 435 -12.82 12.54 8.33
N LEU A 436 -13.99 13.11 8.00
CA LEU A 436 -14.18 14.58 7.89
C LEU A 436 -15.44 15.11 8.59
N GLY A 437 -15.25 15.96 9.58
CA GLY A 437 -16.29 16.84 10.10
C GLY A 437 -16.35 18.18 9.38
N LEU A 438 -17.57 18.71 9.26
CA LEU A 438 -17.84 20.00 8.64
C LEU A 438 -17.69 21.10 9.68
N ARG A 439 -16.44 21.54 9.85
CA ARG A 439 -16.03 22.54 10.83
C ARG A 439 -16.73 23.89 10.61
N PRO A 440 -17.16 24.59 11.68
CA PRO A 440 -17.07 24.21 13.10
C PRO A 440 -18.28 23.40 13.62
N ASP A 441 -19.30 23.18 12.81
CA ASP A 441 -20.64 22.90 13.35
C ASP A 441 -21.00 21.42 13.46
N LEU A 442 -20.46 20.56 12.58
CA LEU A 442 -20.81 19.15 12.53
C LEU A 442 -19.57 18.30 12.71
N ALA A 443 -19.59 17.40 13.69
CA ALA A 443 -18.57 16.37 13.81
C ALA A 443 -18.59 15.43 12.60
N GLY A 444 -17.47 14.77 12.33
CA GLY A 444 -17.35 13.80 11.24
C GLY A 444 -17.84 12.41 11.60
N GLY A 445 -17.30 11.43 10.88
CA GLY A 445 -17.58 10.01 11.07
C GLY A 445 -16.33 9.18 10.87
N LEU A 446 -16.52 7.93 10.42
CA LEU A 446 -15.44 6.98 10.14
C LEU A 446 -15.17 6.90 8.64
N GLY A 447 -13.95 7.24 8.21
CA GLY A 447 -13.41 6.79 6.93
C GLY A 447 -12.44 5.64 7.15
N LEU A 448 -12.56 4.58 6.35
CA LEU A 448 -11.72 3.39 6.43
C LEU A 448 -11.32 2.92 5.03
N LEU A 449 -10.02 2.75 4.82
CA LEU A 449 -9.48 1.90 3.76
C LEU A 449 -8.85 0.68 4.43
N TYR A 450 -9.26 -0.51 4.02
CA TYR A 450 -8.67 -1.78 4.44
C TYR A 450 -8.14 -2.50 3.20
N ASP A 451 -6.91 -2.96 3.25
CA ASP A 451 -6.28 -3.83 2.26
C ASP A 451 -5.79 -5.10 2.97
N GLY A 452 -5.98 -6.25 2.33
CA GLY A 452 -5.80 -7.57 2.94
C GLY A 452 -4.49 -8.27 2.59
N ALA A 453 -3.90 -7.97 1.43
CA ALA A 453 -2.63 -8.55 0.97
C ALA A 453 -2.26 -8.01 -0.40
N GLY A 454 -0.99 -7.67 -0.62
CA GLY A 454 -0.60 -7.15 -1.91
C GLY A 454 0.82 -6.67 -2.06
N ASN A 455 1.06 -5.78 -3.02
CA ASN A 455 2.23 -4.90 -3.03
C ASN A 455 1.71 -3.57 -3.59
N ASP A 456 1.15 -2.79 -2.70
CA ASP A 456 0.12 -1.81 -2.97
C ASP A 456 0.70 -0.42 -3.14
N ARG A 457 -0.07 0.40 -3.85
CA ARG A 457 0.34 1.78 -4.17
C ARG A 457 -0.72 2.76 -3.75
N TYR A 458 -0.45 3.45 -2.65
CA TYR A 458 -1.27 4.54 -2.13
C TYR A 458 -0.75 5.89 -2.59
N LEU A 459 -1.40 6.47 -3.59
CA LEU A 459 -1.02 7.76 -4.17
C LEU A 459 -2.08 8.82 -3.83
N GLY A 460 -1.76 9.68 -2.86
CA GLY A 460 -2.62 10.76 -2.38
C GLY A 460 -1.94 12.13 -2.42
N GLY A 461 -2.72 13.18 -2.13
CA GLY A 461 -2.29 14.57 -2.10
C GLY A 461 -2.29 15.12 -0.68
N VAL A 462 -3.13 16.14 -0.46
CA VAL A 462 -3.35 16.75 0.86
C VAL A 462 -4.55 16.09 1.55
N TYR A 463 -4.36 15.67 2.79
CA TYR A 463 -5.32 14.89 3.60
C TYR A 463 -5.62 13.52 2.97
N ALA A 464 -4.73 12.57 3.17
CA ALA A 464 -4.87 11.20 2.69
C ALA A 464 -4.35 10.19 3.72
N GLN A 465 -4.60 8.91 3.48
CA GLN A 465 -3.96 7.78 4.15
C GLN A 465 -4.24 7.78 5.66
N GLY A 466 -5.49 7.46 6.01
CA GLY A 466 -5.91 7.29 7.41
C GLY A 466 -6.02 8.59 8.20
N SER A 467 -6.31 9.71 7.53
CA SER A 467 -6.34 11.03 8.17
C SER A 467 -7.72 11.40 8.75
N GLY A 468 -7.73 12.14 9.86
CA GLY A 468 -8.96 12.65 10.47
C GLY A 468 -8.98 14.17 10.56
N TYR A 469 -10.12 14.80 10.25
CA TYR A 469 -10.31 16.24 10.37
C TYR A 469 -11.62 16.58 11.08
N TRP A 470 -11.56 17.37 12.15
CA TRP A 470 -12.71 17.88 12.93
C TRP A 470 -13.64 16.81 13.51
N TYR A 471 -13.35 16.33 14.73
CA TYR A 471 -14.17 15.32 15.43
C TYR A 471 -14.55 14.16 14.51
N ALA A 472 -13.56 13.56 13.86
CA ALA A 472 -13.72 12.45 12.94
C ALA A 472 -12.60 11.43 13.18
N THR A 473 -12.79 10.21 12.70
CA THR A 473 -11.74 9.17 12.70
C THR A 473 -11.47 8.75 11.26
N GLY A 474 -10.22 8.86 10.84
CA GLY A 474 -9.73 8.21 9.62
C GLY A 474 -8.82 7.03 9.95
N ALA A 475 -8.88 5.97 9.15
CA ALA A 475 -8.07 4.78 9.29
C ALA A 475 -7.67 4.21 7.92
N LEU A 476 -6.40 3.87 7.77
CA LEU A 476 -5.90 2.99 6.71
C LEU A 476 -5.28 1.77 7.40
N ILE A 477 -5.70 0.57 7.00
CA ILE A 477 -5.19 -0.70 7.52
C ILE A 477 -4.71 -1.53 6.33
N ASP A 478 -3.43 -1.84 6.30
CA ASP A 478 -2.80 -2.77 5.37
C ASP A 478 -2.32 -4.00 6.17
N GLU A 479 -2.54 -5.19 5.64
CA GLU A 479 -2.27 -6.46 6.33
C GLU A 479 -1.03 -7.19 5.83
N ALA A 480 -0.53 -6.89 4.63
CA ALA A 480 0.68 -7.50 4.09
C ALA A 480 1.08 -6.89 2.75
N GLY A 481 2.37 -6.64 2.54
CA GLY A 481 2.86 -6.32 1.21
C GLY A 481 4.30 -5.88 1.15
N ASN A 482 4.64 -5.06 0.16
CA ASN A 482 5.85 -4.24 0.15
C ASN A 482 5.42 -2.95 -0.53
N ASP A 483 4.89 -2.05 0.28
CA ASP A 483 3.89 -1.09 -0.15
C ASP A 483 4.50 0.28 -0.30
N VAL A 484 3.86 1.08 -1.16
CA VAL A 484 4.32 2.43 -1.46
C VAL A 484 3.25 3.42 -1.06
N TYR A 485 3.57 4.19 -0.04
CA TYR A 485 2.71 5.26 0.44
C TYR A 485 3.28 6.63 0.07
N SER A 486 2.60 7.36 -0.81
CA SER A 486 3.02 8.69 -1.23
C SER A 486 1.92 9.72 -1.02
N ALA A 487 2.25 10.79 -0.28
CA ALA A 487 1.36 11.92 -0.06
C ALA A 487 2.12 13.25 0.09
N VAL A 488 1.37 14.36 0.19
CA VAL A 488 1.95 15.71 0.19
C VAL A 488 1.92 16.36 1.58
N TYR A 489 0.76 16.45 2.23
CA TYR A 489 0.60 17.20 3.48
C TYR A 489 -0.54 16.62 4.33
N TYR A 490 -0.32 16.55 5.64
CA TYR A 490 -1.21 15.86 6.58
C TYR A 490 -1.43 14.36 6.28
N PRO A 491 -0.50 13.59 5.68
CA PRO A 491 -0.54 12.14 5.78
C PRO A 491 0.33 11.74 7.00
N GLN A 492 0.48 10.52 7.45
CA GLN A 492 -0.34 9.33 7.31
C GLN A 492 -0.76 8.97 8.73
N GLY A 493 -2.00 8.55 8.94
CA GLY A 493 -2.53 8.41 10.29
C GLY A 493 -2.51 9.74 11.06
N SER A 494 -2.70 10.86 10.36
CA SER A 494 -2.65 12.20 10.94
C SER A 494 -4.01 12.62 11.48
N GLY A 495 -4.06 13.11 12.72
CA GLY A 495 -5.26 13.74 13.29
C GLY A 495 -5.16 15.25 13.24
N ILE A 496 -6.22 15.93 12.76
CA ILE A 496 -6.25 17.38 12.58
C ILE A 496 -7.50 17.99 13.22
N HIS A 497 -7.30 18.96 14.12
CA HIS A 497 -8.35 19.70 14.82
C HIS A 497 -9.34 18.79 15.55
N LEU A 498 -8.98 18.29 16.74
CA LEU A 498 -9.88 17.47 17.59
C LEU A 498 -10.36 16.18 16.87
N ALA A 499 -9.51 15.58 16.04
CA ALA A 499 -9.81 14.37 15.27
C ALA A 499 -8.75 13.28 15.49
N CYS A 500 -9.03 12.08 15.02
CA CYS A 500 -8.15 10.92 15.12
C CYS A 500 -7.74 10.45 13.72
N GLY A 501 -6.45 10.20 13.51
CA GLY A 501 -5.93 9.50 12.34
C GLY A 501 -5.15 8.26 12.74
N PHE A 502 -5.31 7.19 11.96
CA PHE A 502 -4.63 5.90 12.13
C PHE A 502 -4.11 5.39 10.79
N LEU A 503 -2.84 5.02 10.72
CA LEU A 503 -2.32 4.13 9.68
C LEU A 503 -1.74 2.91 10.38
N LEU A 504 -2.12 1.72 9.95
CA LEU A 504 -1.67 0.45 10.49
C LEU A 504 -1.17 -0.38 9.32
N ASP A 505 0.11 -0.67 9.31
CA ASP A 505 0.73 -1.62 8.39
C ASP A 505 1.17 -2.84 9.22
N ALA A 506 0.98 -4.05 8.71
CA ALA A 506 1.21 -5.27 9.46
C ALA A 506 2.51 -6.00 9.08
N GLU A 507 2.94 -5.95 7.82
CA GLU A 507 4.21 -6.53 7.34
C GLU A 507 4.57 -6.06 5.93
N GLY A 508 5.86 -5.82 5.67
CA GLY A 508 6.36 -5.53 4.32
C GLY A 508 7.64 -4.70 4.32
N ASP A 509 8.50 -4.83 3.30
CA ASP A 509 9.60 -3.86 3.12
C ASP A 509 9.05 -2.58 2.45
N ASP A 510 8.51 -1.65 3.23
CA ASP A 510 7.67 -0.55 2.76
C ASP A 510 8.42 0.76 2.49
N ALA A 511 7.77 1.62 1.71
CA ALA A 511 8.28 2.92 1.32
C ALA A 511 7.27 4.03 1.60
N TYR A 512 7.55 4.81 2.64
CA TYR A 512 6.74 5.93 3.06
C TYR A 512 7.33 7.27 2.61
N GLN A 513 6.52 8.09 1.95
CA GLN A 513 6.90 9.40 1.47
C GLN A 513 5.84 10.46 1.79
N SER A 514 6.26 11.51 2.49
CA SER A 514 5.50 12.76 2.58
C SER A 514 6.40 13.93 2.25
N ARG A 515 5.98 14.73 1.27
CA ARG A 515 6.79 15.87 0.81
C ARG A 515 6.81 17.01 1.81
N HIS A 516 5.76 17.20 2.59
CA HIS A 516 5.65 18.25 3.61
C HIS A 516 5.07 17.69 4.91
N GLY A 517 4.95 18.54 5.93
CA GLY A 517 4.46 18.16 7.26
C GLY A 517 3.34 19.04 7.77
N PRO A 518 2.51 18.59 8.73
CA PRO A 518 2.70 17.42 9.58
C PRO A 518 2.69 16.08 8.83
N GLY A 519 3.56 15.17 9.26
CA GLY A 519 3.78 13.85 8.68
C GLY A 519 3.15 12.71 9.49
N GLN A 520 3.79 11.54 9.45
CA GLN A 520 3.27 10.27 9.99
C GLN A 520 2.90 10.30 11.48
N GLY A 521 1.74 9.72 11.82
CA GLY A 521 1.26 9.60 13.19
C GLY A 521 1.19 10.93 13.93
N ALA A 522 0.98 12.05 13.22
CA ALA A 522 1.00 13.37 13.82
C ALA A 522 -0.39 13.79 14.31
N GLY A 523 -0.45 14.19 15.58
CA GLY A 523 -1.60 14.94 16.10
C GLY A 523 -1.37 16.44 15.88
N HIS A 524 -2.37 17.16 15.36
CA HIS A 524 -2.34 18.61 15.24
C HIS A 524 -3.61 19.27 15.81
N ASP A 525 -3.44 20.20 16.76
CA ASP A 525 -4.52 20.99 17.37
C ASP A 525 -5.51 20.12 18.15
N TRP A 526 -5.09 19.65 19.34
CA TRP A 526 -5.86 18.77 20.23
C TRP A 526 -6.26 17.42 19.63
N ALA A 527 -5.63 17.01 18.54
CA ALA A 527 -5.92 15.78 17.83
C ALA A 527 -5.08 14.59 18.31
N LEU A 528 -5.37 13.42 17.76
CA LEU A 528 -4.61 12.18 17.90
C LEU A 528 -4.14 11.71 16.52
N GLY A 529 -2.84 11.49 16.34
CA GLY A 529 -2.30 10.76 15.20
C GLY A 529 -1.57 9.50 15.65
N VAL A 530 -1.75 8.41 14.92
CA VAL A 530 -1.14 7.11 15.19
C VAL A 530 -0.67 6.48 13.88
N LEU A 531 0.57 6.02 13.87
CA LEU A 531 1.07 5.07 12.88
C LEU A 531 1.71 3.89 13.60
N ILE A 532 1.33 2.67 13.22
CA ILE A 532 1.96 1.43 13.66
C ILE A 532 2.37 0.66 12.41
N ASP A 533 3.67 0.39 12.29
CA ASP A 533 4.26 -0.49 11.30
C ASP A 533 4.64 -1.82 11.99
N GLY A 534 4.33 -2.93 11.32
CA GLY A 534 4.32 -4.26 11.91
C GLY A 534 5.64 -5.02 11.81
N ALA A 535 6.31 -4.97 10.65
CA ALA A 535 7.58 -5.62 10.38
C ALA A 535 8.08 -5.30 8.97
N GLY A 536 9.40 -5.21 8.77
CA GLY A 536 10.00 -5.11 7.43
C GLY A 536 11.27 -4.30 7.43
N ASN A 537 11.93 -4.03 6.30
CA ASN A 537 13.07 -3.12 6.23
C ASN A 537 12.70 -1.83 5.52
N ASP A 538 12.08 -0.95 6.29
CA ASP A 538 11.29 0.17 5.80
C ASP A 538 12.12 1.39 5.42
N SER A 539 11.49 2.26 4.65
CA SER A 539 12.04 3.57 4.32
C SER A 539 11.08 4.70 4.58
N TYR A 540 11.49 5.59 5.50
CA TYR A 540 10.72 6.73 5.95
C TYR A 540 11.30 8.04 5.41
N SER A 541 10.74 8.50 4.30
CA SER A 541 11.10 9.76 3.64
C SER A 541 10.15 10.90 4.00
N ILE A 542 10.04 11.21 5.29
CA ILE A 542 9.03 12.14 5.82
C ILE A 542 9.64 13.48 6.25
N GLU A 543 9.39 14.56 5.50
CA GLU A 543 9.84 15.90 5.91
C GLU A 543 9.11 16.36 7.19
N GLY A 544 7.84 15.97 7.30
CA GLY A 544 6.92 16.39 8.34
C GLY A 544 7.05 15.72 9.71
N GLY A 545 8.01 14.82 9.89
CA GLY A 545 8.25 14.06 11.11
C GLY A 545 7.27 12.93 11.40
N ASN A 546 7.66 12.13 12.39
CA ASN A 546 7.03 10.88 12.82
C ASN A 546 6.59 11.02 14.28
N GLY A 547 5.34 10.68 14.59
CA GLY A 547 4.81 10.66 15.95
C GLY A 547 4.77 12.04 16.60
N LEU A 548 4.31 13.06 15.87
CA LEU A 548 4.39 14.44 16.33
C LEU A 548 3.21 14.90 17.20
N GLY A 549 3.53 15.52 18.34
CA GLY A 549 2.57 16.21 19.21
C GLY A 549 2.53 17.71 18.96
N LEU A 550 1.81 18.15 17.92
CA LEU A 550 1.67 19.57 17.55
C LEU A 550 0.40 20.23 18.10
N THR A 551 0.56 21.36 18.79
CA THR A 551 -0.55 22.18 19.27
C THR A 551 -1.47 21.39 20.21
N ASN A 552 -0.89 20.90 21.32
CA ASN A 552 -1.63 20.28 22.43
C ASN A 552 -2.27 18.94 22.03
N SER A 553 -1.63 18.18 21.17
CA SER A 553 -2.10 16.92 20.62
C SER A 553 -1.24 15.75 21.09
N VAL A 554 -1.65 14.55 20.70
CA VAL A 554 -0.87 13.31 20.86
C VAL A 554 -0.48 12.79 19.48
N GLY A 555 0.81 12.52 19.28
CA GLY A 555 1.31 11.76 18.13
C GLY A 555 2.03 10.50 18.61
N LEU A 556 1.75 9.37 17.96
CA LEU A 556 2.35 8.07 18.26
C LEU A 556 2.81 7.43 16.96
N PHE A 557 4.08 7.07 16.91
CA PHE A 557 4.69 6.30 15.83
C PHE A 557 5.37 5.09 16.46
N VAL A 558 5.07 3.90 15.96
CA VAL A 558 5.71 2.65 16.35
C VAL A 558 6.12 1.91 15.09
N ASP A 559 7.40 1.68 14.93
CA ASP A 559 7.95 0.66 14.04
C ASP A 559 8.29 -0.55 14.93
N LYS A 560 7.71 -1.71 14.62
CA LYS A 560 7.81 -2.87 15.50
C LYS A 560 9.07 -3.70 15.29
N SER A 561 9.63 -3.75 14.08
CA SER A 561 10.88 -4.48 13.81
C SER A 561 11.35 -4.25 12.39
N GLY A 562 12.65 -4.09 12.20
CA GLY A 562 13.17 -3.97 10.85
C GLY A 562 14.66 -3.76 10.73
N ASN A 563 15.10 -3.15 9.64
CA ASN A 563 16.39 -2.46 9.60
C ASN A 563 16.18 -1.20 8.79
N ASP A 564 15.77 -0.15 9.48
CA ASP A 564 14.96 0.87 8.86
C ASP A 564 15.78 2.08 8.45
N ARG A 565 15.27 2.75 7.42
CA ARG A 565 15.92 3.92 6.83
C ARG A 565 15.07 5.14 7.06
N TYR A 566 15.43 5.90 8.09
CA TYR A 566 14.90 7.23 8.29
C TYR A 566 15.70 8.23 7.45
N GLU A 567 15.07 8.90 6.47
CA GLU A 567 15.83 9.58 5.43
C GLU A 567 15.94 11.11 5.60
N ARG A 568 15.10 11.71 6.45
CA ARG A 568 14.96 13.17 6.54
C ARG A 568 15.55 13.75 7.83
N PHE A 569 16.42 14.75 7.67
CA PHE A 569 16.96 15.55 8.76
C PHE A 569 16.12 16.81 8.99
N ASN A 570 15.19 16.76 9.94
CA ASN A 570 14.40 17.92 10.37
C ASN A 570 14.32 17.94 11.91
N PRO A 571 14.53 19.09 12.60
CA PRO A 571 14.56 19.14 14.07
C PRO A 571 13.35 18.56 14.81
N GLN A 572 12.19 18.51 14.16
CA GLN A 572 10.97 17.98 14.77
C GLN A 572 10.81 16.45 14.60
N ASN A 573 11.64 15.79 13.78
CA ASN A 573 11.49 14.36 13.51
C ASN A 573 11.71 13.49 14.76
N TYR A 574 11.19 12.27 14.70
CA TYR A 574 11.39 11.22 15.68
C TYR A 574 10.82 11.56 17.06
N GLY A 575 9.51 11.82 17.11
CA GLY A 575 8.76 12.03 18.35
C GLY A 575 8.79 13.47 18.86
N GLY A 576 8.76 14.47 17.98
CA GLY A 576 8.79 15.88 18.38
C GLY A 576 7.46 16.39 18.94
N ALA A 577 7.51 17.28 19.93
CA ALA A 577 6.33 17.98 20.45
C ALA A 577 6.59 19.46 20.73
N ASN A 578 5.65 20.34 20.37
CA ASN A 578 5.84 21.78 20.53
C ASN A 578 5.12 22.36 21.77
N PHE A 579 5.69 23.44 22.33
CA PHE A 579 5.01 24.26 23.34
C PHE A 579 4.24 25.37 22.65
N THR A 580 2.93 25.40 22.79
CA THR A 580 2.10 26.47 22.23
C THR A 580 0.83 26.65 23.06
N ARG A 581 0.23 27.84 22.99
CA ARG A 581 -1.00 28.18 23.74
C ARG A 581 -0.89 27.88 25.26
N SER A 582 0.31 28.09 25.81
CA SER A 582 0.63 27.88 27.24
C SER A 582 0.53 26.43 27.73
N THR A 583 0.58 25.45 26.83
CA THR A 583 0.73 24.03 27.16
C THR A 583 1.57 23.33 26.07
N GLY A 584 1.77 22.02 26.16
CA GLY A 584 2.54 21.23 25.18
C GLY A 584 1.71 20.08 24.59
N GLY A 585 2.13 19.60 23.42
CA GLY A 585 1.73 18.28 22.93
C GLY A 585 2.63 17.17 23.47
N ILE A 586 2.28 15.92 23.16
CA ILE A 586 3.06 14.72 23.46
C ILE A 586 3.33 14.00 22.14
N GLY A 587 4.60 13.71 21.86
CA GLY A 587 5.03 13.00 20.67
C GLY A 587 5.85 11.78 21.06
N LEU A 588 5.49 10.60 20.57
CA LEU A 588 6.18 9.35 20.83
C LEU A 588 6.63 8.73 19.53
N PHE A 589 7.90 8.36 19.47
CA PHE A 589 8.51 7.61 18.38
C PHE A 589 9.22 6.40 18.97
N LEU A 590 8.73 5.20 18.67
CA LEU A 590 9.34 3.96 19.09
C LEU A 590 9.75 3.18 17.84
N ASP A 591 11.04 2.94 17.71
CA ASP A 591 11.58 1.87 16.90
C ASP A 591 11.91 0.70 17.84
N ALA A 592 11.29 -0.45 17.62
CA ALA A 592 11.27 -1.57 18.57
C ALA A 592 12.16 -2.75 18.16
N GLY A 593 12.95 -2.65 17.08
CA GLY A 593 13.96 -3.68 16.82
C GLY A 593 14.70 -3.50 15.52
N GLY A 594 15.97 -3.91 15.52
CA GLY A 594 16.82 -3.88 14.34
C GLY A 594 17.96 -2.91 14.34
N THR A 595 18.57 -2.76 13.16
CA THR A 595 19.73 -1.91 12.95
C THR A 595 19.45 -0.81 11.95
N ASP A 596 19.10 0.36 12.48
CA ASP A 596 18.50 1.44 11.72
C ASP A 596 19.50 2.53 11.37
N SER A 597 19.12 3.33 10.38
CA SER A 597 19.91 4.46 9.91
C SER A 597 19.15 5.77 10.09
N TYR A 598 19.81 6.70 10.79
CA TYR A 598 19.32 8.05 11.03
C TYR A 598 20.28 9.07 10.38
N PRO A 599 19.76 10.16 9.78
CA PRO A 599 20.59 11.22 9.22
C PRO A 599 21.04 12.20 10.31
N ASP A 600 20.33 12.25 11.44
CA ASP A 600 20.69 13.01 12.63
C ASP A 600 21.62 12.20 13.52
N SER A 601 22.88 12.61 13.62
CA SER A 601 23.89 11.97 14.48
C SER A 601 23.56 11.97 15.99
N LEU A 602 22.53 12.69 16.42
CA LEU A 602 22.01 12.67 17.80
C LEU A 602 21.03 11.52 18.07
N LYS A 603 20.68 10.75 17.03
CA LYS A 603 19.79 9.60 17.07
C LYS A 603 20.59 8.37 16.66
N ALA A 604 20.34 7.26 17.33
CA ALA A 604 21.07 6.03 17.07
C ALA A 604 20.33 4.83 17.64
N ASN A 605 20.65 3.67 17.07
CA ASN A 605 20.37 2.36 17.62
C ASN A 605 20.54 2.29 19.14
N ASN A 606 19.55 1.69 19.81
CA ASN A 606 19.56 1.44 21.25
C ASN A 606 19.74 2.72 22.10
N SER A 607 19.10 3.81 21.70
CA SER A 607 19.16 5.08 22.42
C SER A 607 17.79 5.71 22.65
N ILE A 608 17.74 6.63 23.61
CA ILE A 608 16.56 7.42 23.92
C ILE A 608 16.92 8.90 23.85
N TRP A 609 16.01 9.70 23.34
CA TRP A 609 16.17 11.14 23.23
C TRP A 609 14.87 11.88 23.53
N GLN A 610 15.00 13.17 23.81
CA GLN A 610 13.87 14.07 23.99
C GLN A 610 13.88 15.15 22.91
N SER A 611 12.70 15.59 22.48
CA SER A 611 12.53 16.65 21.50
C SER A 611 11.38 17.58 21.88
N GLY A 612 11.66 18.87 21.96
CA GLY A 612 10.66 19.87 22.32
C GLY A 612 10.16 19.75 23.76
N THR A 613 8.84 19.70 23.98
CA THR A 613 8.25 19.76 25.34
C THR A 613 8.17 18.42 26.04
N TYR A 614 7.40 17.50 25.46
CA TYR A 614 7.12 16.17 25.97
C TYR A 614 7.26 15.15 24.83
N GLY A 615 8.15 15.45 23.89
CA GLY A 615 8.49 14.56 22.79
C GLY A 615 9.59 13.60 23.20
N VAL A 616 9.38 12.32 22.98
CA VAL A 616 10.33 11.25 23.30
C VAL A 616 10.44 10.34 22.10
N GLY A 617 11.67 10.12 21.64
CA GLY A 617 11.94 9.03 20.73
C GLY A 617 12.89 8.02 21.35
N ARG A 618 12.68 6.76 20.99
CA ARG A 618 13.44 5.63 21.46
C ARG A 618 13.61 4.65 20.31
N ASP A 619 14.81 4.15 20.22
CA ASP A 619 15.18 3.01 19.41
C ASP A 619 15.71 1.96 20.39
N ALA A 620 15.16 0.75 20.33
CA ALA A 620 15.52 -0.34 21.22
C ALA A 620 15.21 -1.71 20.65
N GLU A 621 16.12 -2.67 20.87
CA GLU A 621 15.94 -4.09 20.52
C GLU A 621 14.93 -4.79 21.45
N ILE A 622 13.63 -4.59 21.20
CA ILE A 622 12.52 -5.20 21.94
C ILE A 622 12.07 -6.49 21.25
N ASN A 623 11.89 -6.41 19.92
CA ASN A 623 11.41 -7.48 19.07
C ASN A 623 12.57 -8.14 18.30
N GLN A 624 12.34 -9.38 17.84
CA GLN A 624 13.32 -10.06 16.98
C GLN A 624 13.05 -9.68 15.54
N VAL A 625 14.09 -9.20 14.85
CA VAL A 625 14.03 -9.01 13.40
C VAL A 625 13.94 -10.36 12.71
N ALA A 626 12.84 -10.59 12.00
CA ALA A 626 12.68 -11.76 11.15
C ALA A 626 13.69 -11.70 9.98
N LYS A 627 14.07 -12.86 9.45
CA LYS A 627 14.90 -12.89 8.24
C LYS A 627 14.02 -12.55 7.04
N THR A 628 14.55 -11.79 6.11
CA THR A 628 13.88 -11.54 4.84
C THR A 628 13.68 -12.85 4.07
N THR A 629 12.66 -12.92 3.22
CA THR A 629 12.44 -14.10 2.36
C THR A 629 13.67 -14.42 1.52
N VAL A 630 14.42 -13.40 1.08
CA VAL A 630 15.66 -13.58 0.32
C VAL A 630 16.74 -14.25 1.17
N GLU A 631 16.88 -13.88 2.44
CA GLU A 631 17.81 -14.51 3.38
C GLU A 631 17.42 -15.95 3.70
N GLU A 632 16.13 -16.21 3.92
CA GLU A 632 15.63 -17.57 4.12
C GLU A 632 15.85 -18.45 2.88
N LEU A 633 15.57 -17.92 1.69
CA LEU A 633 15.87 -18.57 0.41
C LEU A 633 17.38 -18.82 0.24
N ALA A 634 18.23 -17.88 0.69
CA ALA A 634 19.68 -18.04 0.65
C ALA A 634 20.18 -19.17 1.58
N GLU A 635 19.59 -19.32 2.75
CA GLU A 635 19.95 -20.38 3.71
C GLU A 635 19.44 -21.76 3.29
N THR A 636 18.28 -21.80 2.62
CA THR A 636 17.68 -23.05 2.12
C THR A 636 18.18 -23.44 0.73
N ALA A 637 18.91 -22.56 0.04
CA ALA A 637 19.47 -22.83 -1.29
C ALA A 637 20.36 -24.09 -1.27
N ALA A 638 20.09 -25.02 -2.19
CA ALA A 638 20.86 -26.25 -2.30
C ALA A 638 22.34 -25.93 -2.61
N LEU A 639 23.22 -26.27 -1.67
CA LEU A 639 24.65 -26.14 -1.84
C LEU A 639 25.18 -27.25 -2.77
N PRO A 640 26.24 -26.99 -3.55
CA PRO A 640 26.86 -28.02 -4.39
C PRO A 640 27.43 -29.14 -3.51
N ASP A 641 27.26 -30.40 -3.92
CA ASP A 641 27.85 -31.54 -3.21
C ASP A 641 29.31 -31.68 -3.62
N SER A 642 30.20 -31.90 -2.64
CA SER A 642 31.63 -32.16 -2.91
C SER A 642 31.89 -33.30 -3.90
N THR A 643 30.93 -34.21 -4.09
CA THR A 643 30.99 -35.37 -5.00
C THR A 643 30.41 -35.12 -6.39
N ASP A 644 29.80 -33.95 -6.64
CA ASP A 644 29.29 -33.59 -7.96
C ASP A 644 30.40 -33.57 -9.02
N SER A 645 30.04 -33.66 -10.30
CA SER A 645 31.05 -33.52 -11.36
C SER A 645 31.70 -32.12 -11.30
N ILE A 646 32.99 -32.04 -11.63
CA ILE A 646 33.71 -30.75 -11.68
C ILE A 646 33.04 -29.75 -12.63
N GLU A 647 32.41 -30.24 -13.71
CA GLU A 647 31.61 -29.39 -14.61
C GLU A 647 30.46 -28.70 -13.88
N THR A 648 29.68 -29.44 -13.09
CA THR A 648 28.57 -28.90 -12.29
C THR A 648 29.07 -27.95 -11.22
N ILE A 649 30.17 -28.29 -10.53
CA ILE A 649 30.78 -27.41 -9.52
C ILE A 649 31.27 -26.11 -10.16
N PHE A 650 31.92 -26.18 -11.32
CA PHE A 650 32.40 -25.00 -12.03
C PHE A 650 31.24 -24.12 -12.52
N ALA A 651 30.15 -24.72 -13.00
CA ALA A 651 28.94 -23.99 -13.37
C ALA A 651 28.38 -23.22 -12.17
N ALA A 652 28.27 -23.87 -11.01
CA ALA A 652 27.81 -23.23 -9.77
C ALA A 652 28.76 -22.11 -9.29
N ALA A 653 30.08 -22.30 -9.41
CA ALA A 653 31.08 -21.28 -9.07
C ALA A 653 31.03 -20.05 -10.00
N SER A 654 30.43 -20.23 -11.19
CA SER A 654 30.26 -19.24 -12.25
C SER A 654 28.85 -18.65 -12.30
N GLU A 655 28.02 -18.88 -11.28
CA GLU A 655 26.75 -18.17 -11.14
C GLU A 655 26.99 -16.73 -10.63
N TRP A 656 25.97 -15.88 -10.75
CA TRP A 656 26.04 -14.52 -10.23
C TRP A 656 25.92 -14.55 -8.70
N GLU A 657 26.97 -14.14 -7.99
CA GLU A 657 27.03 -14.13 -6.51
C GLU A 657 26.17 -13.00 -5.91
N VAL A 658 24.85 -13.10 -6.04
CA VAL A 658 23.85 -12.14 -5.54
C VAL A 658 22.62 -12.87 -4.97
N GLY A 659 21.89 -12.21 -4.06
CA GLY A 659 20.68 -12.75 -3.45
C GLY A 659 20.87 -14.16 -2.86
N SER A 660 19.95 -15.06 -3.17
CA SER A 660 19.96 -16.45 -2.68
C SER A 660 21.13 -17.30 -3.20
N ALA A 661 21.87 -16.87 -4.23
CA ALA A 661 22.97 -17.64 -4.82
C ALA A 661 24.33 -17.42 -4.12
N VAL A 662 24.45 -16.43 -3.23
CA VAL A 662 25.74 -16.02 -2.62
C VAL A 662 26.46 -17.21 -1.96
N GLN A 663 25.76 -17.98 -1.11
CA GLN A 663 26.38 -19.10 -0.39
C GLN A 663 26.72 -20.28 -1.30
N ARG A 664 25.86 -20.56 -2.29
CA ARG A 664 26.07 -21.60 -3.29
C ARG A 664 27.34 -21.36 -4.12
N VAL A 665 27.51 -20.14 -4.64
CA VAL A 665 28.71 -19.75 -5.41
C VAL A 665 29.98 -19.85 -4.58
N ARG A 666 29.95 -19.31 -3.35
CA ARG A 666 31.12 -19.36 -2.44
C ARG A 666 31.51 -20.79 -2.08
N THR A 667 30.52 -21.65 -1.85
CA THR A 667 30.75 -23.07 -1.55
C THR A 667 31.33 -23.80 -2.76
N ALA A 668 30.80 -23.56 -3.96
CA ALA A 668 31.31 -24.14 -5.20
C ALA A 668 32.79 -23.78 -5.44
N ARG A 669 33.17 -22.52 -5.23
CA ARG A 669 34.57 -22.07 -5.36
C ARG A 669 35.49 -22.76 -4.35
N LYS A 670 35.05 -22.94 -3.10
CA LYS A 670 35.80 -23.72 -2.09
C LYS A 670 35.98 -25.19 -2.51
N ILE A 671 34.97 -25.80 -3.15
CA ILE A 671 35.06 -27.18 -3.67
C ILE A 671 36.01 -27.26 -4.86
N LEU A 672 35.99 -26.29 -5.80
CA LEU A 672 36.97 -26.25 -6.89
C LEU A 672 38.41 -26.24 -6.37
N LEU A 673 38.66 -25.46 -5.31
CA LEU A 673 39.98 -25.38 -4.69
C LEU A 673 40.36 -26.69 -3.99
N SER A 674 39.44 -27.32 -3.25
CA SER A 674 39.74 -28.58 -2.56
C SER A 674 39.93 -29.76 -3.52
N ARG A 675 39.35 -29.69 -4.72
CA ARG A 675 39.50 -30.67 -5.81
C ARG A 675 40.33 -30.11 -6.97
N ALA A 676 41.36 -29.33 -6.66
CA ALA A 676 42.23 -28.70 -7.66
C ALA A 676 42.80 -29.70 -8.69
N GLU A 677 43.17 -30.92 -8.26
CA GLU A 677 43.68 -31.98 -9.14
C GLU A 677 42.72 -32.33 -10.29
N GLU A 678 41.41 -32.21 -10.09
CA GLU A 678 40.39 -32.44 -11.12
C GLU A 678 39.92 -31.13 -11.77
N ALA A 679 39.82 -30.05 -10.99
CA ALA A 679 39.37 -28.74 -11.43
C ALA A 679 40.31 -28.11 -12.45
N ILE A 680 41.63 -28.16 -12.19
CA ILE A 680 42.65 -27.54 -13.04
C ILE A 680 42.63 -28.14 -14.46
N PRO A 681 42.73 -29.47 -14.67
CA PRO A 681 42.62 -30.05 -16.00
C PRO A 681 41.33 -29.66 -16.73
N TYR A 682 40.20 -29.71 -16.02
CA TYR A 682 38.90 -29.37 -16.60
C TYR A 682 38.84 -27.92 -17.08
N VAL A 683 39.27 -26.96 -16.26
CA VAL A 683 39.18 -25.54 -16.63
C VAL A 683 40.16 -25.17 -17.74
N LEU A 684 41.37 -25.76 -17.74
CA LEU A 684 42.36 -25.55 -18.80
C LEU A 684 41.85 -26.04 -20.16
N GLU A 685 41.18 -27.19 -20.18
CA GLU A 685 40.65 -27.79 -21.40
C GLU A 685 39.36 -27.11 -21.89
N ASN A 686 38.45 -26.75 -20.97
CA ASN A 686 37.07 -26.42 -21.34
C ASN A 686 36.68 -24.96 -21.11
N LYS A 687 37.35 -24.23 -20.20
CA LYS A 687 36.84 -22.95 -19.67
C LYS A 687 37.80 -21.76 -19.76
N LEU A 688 39.09 -22.00 -20.00
CA LEU A 688 40.09 -20.93 -19.96
C LEU A 688 39.92 -19.90 -21.09
N ASN A 689 39.32 -20.27 -22.24
CA ASN A 689 38.99 -19.33 -23.32
C ASN A 689 37.60 -18.66 -23.15
N THR A 690 37.12 -18.51 -21.92
CA THR A 690 35.82 -17.89 -21.66
C THR A 690 35.75 -16.41 -22.06
N THR A 691 34.57 -15.99 -22.54
CA THR A 691 34.15 -14.58 -22.65
C THR A 691 33.14 -14.17 -21.56
N SER A 692 32.72 -15.11 -20.71
CA SER A 692 31.80 -14.85 -19.61
C SER A 692 32.55 -14.23 -18.43
N GLY A 693 32.10 -13.06 -18.00
CA GLY A 693 32.64 -12.42 -16.80
C GLY A 693 32.44 -13.25 -15.53
N LEU A 694 31.40 -14.10 -15.49
CA LEU A 694 31.13 -14.94 -14.33
C LEU A 694 32.02 -16.19 -14.29
N GLU A 695 32.25 -16.85 -15.43
CA GLU A 695 33.22 -17.94 -15.51
C GLU A 695 34.64 -17.44 -15.23
N TYR A 696 34.99 -16.24 -15.72
CA TYR A 696 36.28 -15.62 -15.41
C TYR A 696 36.45 -15.39 -13.90
N ARG A 697 35.41 -14.95 -13.19
CA ARG A 697 35.45 -14.79 -11.72
C ARG A 697 35.65 -16.12 -11.00
N ALA A 698 35.10 -17.22 -11.51
CA ALA A 698 35.36 -18.55 -10.95
C ALA A 698 36.82 -18.96 -11.13
N LEU A 699 37.41 -18.69 -12.31
CA LEU A 699 38.83 -18.89 -12.58
C LEU A 699 39.71 -17.99 -11.71
N GLU A 700 39.32 -16.74 -11.50
CA GLU A 700 40.02 -15.77 -10.66
C GLU A 700 40.06 -16.23 -9.19
N ALA A 701 38.94 -16.73 -8.67
CA ALA A 701 38.88 -17.31 -7.33
C ALA A 701 39.79 -18.55 -7.20
N LEU A 702 39.83 -19.43 -8.21
CA LEU A 702 40.73 -20.58 -8.20
C LEU A 702 42.21 -20.15 -8.28
N ALA A 703 42.52 -19.16 -9.12
CA ALA A 703 43.87 -18.63 -9.29
C ALA A 703 44.40 -17.97 -8.02
N ALA A 704 43.55 -17.25 -7.28
CA ALA A 704 43.92 -16.56 -6.05
C ALA A 704 44.52 -17.49 -4.98
N ASP A 705 44.04 -18.73 -4.91
CA ASP A 705 44.38 -19.67 -3.83
C ASP A 705 45.10 -20.96 -4.31
N SER A 706 45.41 -21.10 -5.60
CA SER A 706 46.07 -22.30 -6.18
C SER A 706 47.36 -21.97 -6.95
N GLU A 707 48.52 -22.17 -6.31
CA GLU A 707 49.84 -22.03 -6.95
C GLU A 707 50.04 -23.01 -8.12
N GLU A 708 49.47 -24.21 -8.02
CA GLU A 708 49.50 -25.21 -9.09
C GLU A 708 48.77 -24.69 -10.35
N PHE A 709 47.60 -24.09 -10.16
CA PHE A 709 46.85 -23.54 -11.28
C PHE A 709 47.64 -22.41 -11.97
N ILE A 710 48.25 -21.50 -11.19
CA ILE A 710 49.14 -20.46 -11.72
C ILE A 710 50.28 -21.04 -12.54
N SER A 711 50.94 -22.10 -12.05
CA SER A 711 52.01 -22.80 -12.77
C SER A 711 51.53 -23.37 -14.12
N GLU A 712 50.34 -23.96 -14.18
CA GLU A 712 49.76 -24.46 -15.44
C GLU A 712 49.39 -23.32 -16.40
N LEU A 713 48.90 -22.18 -15.89
CA LEU A 713 48.57 -21.02 -16.72
C LEU A 713 49.78 -20.51 -17.52
N TYR A 714 51.00 -20.56 -16.97
CA TYR A 714 52.21 -20.18 -17.71
C TYR A 714 52.44 -21.03 -18.97
N LYS A 715 52.05 -22.31 -18.95
CA LYS A 715 52.19 -23.21 -20.10
C LYS A 715 51.22 -22.87 -21.23
N VAL A 716 50.11 -22.20 -20.90
CA VAL A 716 49.06 -21.82 -21.86
C VAL A 716 49.41 -20.54 -22.63
N ILE A 717 50.24 -19.65 -22.07
CA ILE A 717 50.56 -18.34 -22.65
C ILE A 717 51.06 -18.45 -24.11
N ASP A 718 51.83 -19.49 -24.43
CA ASP A 718 52.43 -19.70 -25.75
C ASP A 718 51.58 -20.58 -26.69
N LEU A 719 50.42 -21.06 -26.24
CA LEU A 719 49.53 -21.89 -27.06
C LEU A 719 48.78 -21.06 -28.13
N PRO A 720 48.25 -21.70 -29.18
CA PRO A 720 47.58 -20.99 -30.29
C PRO A 720 46.29 -20.26 -29.91
N ASP A 721 45.59 -20.69 -28.85
CA ASP A 721 44.33 -20.05 -28.43
C ASP A 721 44.60 -18.67 -27.81
N SER A 722 44.32 -17.64 -28.61
CA SER A 722 44.59 -16.26 -28.21
C SER A 722 43.74 -15.75 -27.06
N LEU A 723 42.56 -16.32 -26.82
CA LEU A 723 41.69 -15.90 -25.73
C LEU A 723 42.10 -16.60 -24.43
N ALA A 724 42.39 -17.91 -24.48
CA ALA A 724 42.96 -18.63 -23.35
C ALA A 724 44.29 -18.01 -22.90
N ALA A 725 45.18 -17.66 -23.83
CA ALA A 725 46.45 -17.01 -23.52
C ALA A 725 46.25 -15.64 -22.85
N LYS A 726 45.29 -14.83 -23.30
CA LYS A 726 45.00 -13.53 -22.68
C LYS A 726 44.38 -13.67 -21.29
N ASN A 727 43.47 -14.64 -21.10
CA ASN A 727 42.88 -14.92 -19.79
C ASN A 727 43.93 -15.45 -18.82
N ALA A 728 44.84 -16.34 -19.26
CA ALA A 728 45.97 -16.78 -18.46
C ALA A 728 46.87 -15.61 -18.01
N LEU A 729 47.25 -14.72 -18.93
CA LEU A 729 48.00 -13.51 -18.60
C LEU A 729 47.29 -12.63 -17.57
N ALA A 730 45.97 -12.48 -17.68
CA ALA A 730 45.17 -11.66 -16.78
C ALA A 730 45.02 -12.29 -15.38
N LEU A 731 44.79 -13.61 -15.31
CA LEU A 731 44.68 -14.37 -14.05
C LEU A 731 46.01 -14.37 -13.28
N ILE A 732 47.15 -14.62 -13.95
CA ILE A 732 48.47 -14.56 -13.32
C ILE A 732 48.79 -13.14 -12.84
N SER A 733 48.40 -12.12 -13.63
CA SER A 733 48.52 -10.73 -13.20
C SER A 733 47.65 -10.42 -11.99
N GLY A 734 46.46 -11.02 -11.88
CA GLY A 734 45.54 -10.80 -10.76
C GLY A 734 46.15 -11.19 -9.41
N VAL A 735 46.97 -12.24 -9.37
CA VAL A 735 47.69 -12.68 -8.16
C VAL A 735 49.02 -11.96 -7.94
N GLY A 736 49.43 -11.10 -8.89
CA GLY A 736 50.63 -10.28 -8.77
C GLY A 736 51.95 -11.03 -8.89
N ASP A 737 51.97 -12.18 -9.57
CA ASP A 737 53.20 -12.96 -9.75
C ASP A 737 54.22 -12.22 -10.63
N SER A 738 55.37 -11.91 -10.02
CA SER A 738 56.46 -11.18 -10.66
C SER A 738 57.14 -11.92 -11.82
N LEU A 739 57.01 -13.25 -11.89
CA LEU A 739 57.57 -14.04 -13.00
C LEU A 739 56.88 -13.73 -14.33
N LEU A 740 55.70 -13.12 -14.30
CA LEU A 740 54.91 -12.75 -15.49
C LEU A 740 55.61 -11.70 -16.38
N VAL A 741 56.57 -10.94 -15.84
CA VAL A 741 57.32 -9.93 -16.60
C VAL A 741 58.05 -10.55 -17.80
N GLU A 742 58.68 -11.71 -17.62
CA GLU A 742 59.47 -12.35 -18.68
C GLU A 742 58.59 -12.78 -19.89
N PRO A 743 57.48 -13.51 -19.70
CA PRO A 743 56.54 -13.79 -20.79
C PRO A 743 55.97 -12.54 -21.47
N ILE A 744 55.64 -11.49 -20.69
CA ILE A 744 55.12 -10.23 -21.24
C ILE A 744 56.15 -9.59 -22.17
N GLU A 745 57.41 -9.45 -21.74
CA GLU A 745 58.46 -8.88 -22.58
C GLU A 745 58.65 -9.65 -23.89
N ARG A 746 58.62 -10.98 -23.81
CA ARG A 746 58.73 -11.84 -24.99
C ARG A 746 57.58 -11.60 -25.96
N LEU A 747 56.34 -11.52 -25.48
CA LEU A 747 55.15 -11.26 -26.30
C LEU A 747 55.16 -9.85 -26.91
N MET A 748 55.58 -8.84 -26.14
CA MET A 748 55.70 -7.46 -26.62
C MET A 748 56.75 -7.34 -27.73
N ARG A 749 57.90 -8.03 -27.62
CA ARG A 749 58.90 -8.10 -28.72
C ARG A 749 58.35 -8.75 -29.98
N GLN A 750 57.45 -9.72 -29.83
CA GLN A 750 56.74 -10.38 -30.94
C GLN A 750 55.56 -9.56 -31.47
N LYS A 751 55.25 -8.40 -30.87
CA LYS A 751 54.05 -7.60 -31.15
C LYS A 751 52.74 -8.40 -31.02
N LYS A 752 52.71 -9.33 -30.07
CA LYS A 752 51.51 -10.12 -29.73
C LYS A 752 50.83 -9.53 -28.50
N TYR A 753 49.50 -9.45 -28.56
CA TYR A 753 48.63 -9.05 -27.44
C TYR A 753 49.01 -7.72 -26.76
N GLU A 754 49.56 -6.76 -27.49
CA GLU A 754 50.18 -5.55 -26.93
C GLU A 754 49.29 -4.83 -25.91
N SER A 755 48.00 -4.63 -26.19
CA SER A 755 47.08 -3.98 -25.23
C SER A 755 46.85 -4.81 -23.97
N THR A 756 46.81 -6.14 -24.09
CA THR A 756 46.68 -7.04 -22.94
C THR A 756 47.96 -7.00 -22.12
N CYS A 757 49.12 -7.17 -22.75
CA CYS A 757 50.44 -7.09 -22.10
C CYS A 757 50.60 -5.81 -21.28
N ILE A 758 50.26 -4.65 -21.83
CA ILE A 758 50.33 -3.36 -21.11
C ILE A 758 49.31 -3.33 -19.95
N SER A 759 48.11 -3.89 -20.14
CA SER A 759 47.12 -3.95 -19.06
C SER A 759 47.55 -4.85 -17.91
N VAL A 760 48.10 -6.04 -18.20
CA VAL A 760 48.46 -7.04 -17.16
C VAL A 760 49.76 -6.72 -16.42
N LEU A 761 50.57 -5.78 -16.92
CA LEU A 761 51.68 -5.24 -16.13
C LEU A 761 51.22 -4.51 -14.86
N SER A 762 49.94 -4.13 -14.78
CA SER A 762 49.38 -3.40 -13.64
C SER A 762 49.37 -4.20 -12.34
N GLY A 763 49.16 -5.52 -12.42
CA GLY A 763 49.17 -6.41 -11.27
C GLY A 763 50.58 -6.76 -10.78
N VAL A 764 51.60 -6.58 -11.63
CA VAL A 764 52.98 -6.94 -11.32
C VAL A 764 53.71 -5.73 -10.72
N HIS A 765 53.94 -5.72 -9.42
CA HIS A 765 54.44 -4.56 -8.68
C HIS A 765 55.98 -4.44 -8.66
N THR A 766 56.64 -4.51 -9.82
CA THR A 766 58.10 -4.46 -9.95
C THR A 766 58.58 -3.17 -10.61
N ASP A 767 59.86 -2.81 -10.47
CA ASP A 767 60.43 -1.68 -11.20
C ASP A 767 60.43 -1.94 -12.71
N ARG A 768 60.65 -3.21 -13.10
CA ARG A 768 60.69 -3.62 -14.50
C ARG A 768 59.34 -3.46 -15.21
N SER A 769 58.23 -3.72 -14.52
CA SER A 769 56.90 -3.47 -15.11
C SER A 769 56.65 -1.98 -15.35
N VAL A 770 57.13 -1.11 -14.45
CA VAL A 770 57.10 0.35 -14.64
C VAL A 770 57.93 0.76 -15.85
N GLU A 771 59.15 0.24 -16.00
CA GLU A 771 60.00 0.51 -17.17
C GLU A 771 59.31 0.15 -18.48
N LEU A 772 58.71 -1.03 -18.57
CA LEU A 772 58.00 -1.48 -19.78
C LEU A 772 56.79 -0.60 -20.09
N LEU A 773 56.08 -0.12 -19.08
CA LEU A 773 54.94 0.79 -19.26
C LEU A 773 55.39 2.20 -19.68
N ARG A 774 56.58 2.66 -19.25
CA ARG A 774 57.13 3.97 -19.63
C ARG A 774 57.33 4.12 -21.13
N ASP A 775 57.55 3.03 -21.86
CA ASP A 775 57.66 3.07 -23.32
C ASP A 775 56.35 3.49 -24.01
N TYR A 776 55.21 3.42 -23.31
CA TYR A 776 53.89 3.70 -23.87
C TYR A 776 53.27 5.02 -23.40
N ILE A 777 53.86 5.72 -22.42
CA ILE A 777 53.28 6.96 -21.85
C ILE A 777 53.26 8.14 -22.84
N PHE A 778 54.11 8.10 -23.88
CA PHE A 778 54.11 9.10 -24.98
C PHE A 778 53.73 8.47 -26.33
N HIS A 779 53.07 7.31 -26.32
CA HIS A 779 52.70 6.61 -27.54
C HIS A 779 51.74 7.46 -28.41
N PRO A 780 51.85 7.46 -29.76
CA PRO A 780 51.00 8.28 -30.62
C PRO A 780 49.50 8.03 -30.45
N SER A 781 49.11 6.77 -30.21
CA SER A 781 47.72 6.39 -29.96
C SER A 781 47.32 6.60 -28.50
N GLU A 782 46.25 7.38 -28.30
CA GLU A 782 45.63 7.67 -27.00
C GLU A 782 45.28 6.40 -26.23
N ARG A 783 44.81 5.35 -26.91
CA ARG A 783 44.46 4.07 -26.29
C ARG A 783 45.62 3.49 -25.49
N PHE A 784 46.84 3.52 -26.05
CA PHE A 784 48.03 2.98 -25.39
C PHE A 784 48.48 3.86 -24.23
N ARG A 785 48.45 5.19 -24.38
CA ARG A 785 48.77 6.13 -23.29
C ARG A 785 47.81 5.97 -22.12
N TYR A 786 46.50 5.84 -22.40
CA TYR A 786 45.48 5.62 -21.38
C TYR A 786 45.67 4.28 -20.65
N ILE A 787 45.86 3.17 -21.38
CA ILE A 787 46.08 1.85 -20.75
C ILE A 787 47.36 1.89 -19.91
N ALA A 788 48.45 2.48 -20.40
CA ALA A 788 49.69 2.61 -19.65
C ALA A 788 49.52 3.45 -18.38
N ALA A 789 48.84 4.59 -18.46
CA ALA A 789 48.52 5.42 -17.29
C ALA A 789 47.63 4.66 -16.27
N ARG A 790 46.62 3.93 -16.76
CA ARG A 790 45.76 3.09 -15.91
C ARG A 790 46.55 2.00 -15.20
N SER A 791 47.44 1.32 -15.93
CA SER A 791 48.28 0.27 -15.36
C SER A 791 49.27 0.82 -14.33
N LEU A 792 49.94 1.93 -14.65
CA LEU A 792 50.87 2.60 -13.73
C LEU A 792 50.20 3.05 -12.43
N LYS A 793 48.93 3.50 -12.48
CA LYS A 793 48.18 3.91 -11.28
C LYS A 793 47.94 2.75 -10.30
N GLN A 794 47.88 1.52 -10.79
CA GLN A 794 47.63 0.33 -9.96
C GLN A 794 48.93 -0.27 -9.38
N ILE A 795 50.10 0.09 -9.93
CA ILE A 795 51.38 -0.43 -9.47
C ILE A 795 51.80 0.24 -8.16
N LYS A 796 52.07 -0.57 -7.13
CA LYS A 796 52.50 -0.10 -5.80
C LYS A 796 53.97 0.33 -5.71
N HIS A 797 54.77 0.08 -6.75
CA HIS A 797 56.18 0.43 -6.76
C HIS A 797 56.39 1.96 -6.82
N PRO A 798 57.32 2.57 -6.04
CA PRO A 798 57.48 4.03 -5.97
C PRO A 798 57.75 4.72 -7.31
N SER A 799 58.40 4.04 -8.26
CA SER A 799 58.71 4.60 -9.59
C SER A 799 57.47 4.79 -10.47
N ALA A 800 56.34 4.12 -10.18
CA ALA A 800 55.12 4.21 -10.97
C ALA A 800 54.48 5.60 -10.93
N ARG A 801 54.45 6.23 -9.74
CA ARG A 801 53.97 7.61 -9.59
C ARG A 801 54.85 8.58 -10.39
N ALA A 802 56.16 8.44 -10.32
CA ALA A 802 57.08 9.27 -11.10
C ALA A 802 56.83 9.13 -12.62
N ALA A 803 56.47 7.95 -13.11
CA ALA A 803 56.11 7.74 -14.51
C ALA A 803 54.78 8.42 -14.89
N LEU A 804 53.76 8.37 -14.02
CA LEU A 804 52.48 9.07 -14.22
C LEU A 804 52.63 10.59 -14.27
N GLU A 805 53.50 11.14 -13.42
CA GLU A 805 53.79 12.58 -13.35
C GLU A 805 54.31 13.13 -14.68
N LEU A 806 55.03 12.32 -15.46
CA LEU A 806 55.50 12.69 -16.81
C LEU A 806 54.34 12.92 -17.80
N MET A 807 53.15 12.38 -17.51
CA MET A 807 51.97 12.48 -18.36
C MET A 807 51.09 13.70 -18.06
N ARG A 808 51.45 14.59 -17.12
CA ARG A 808 50.64 15.78 -16.78
C ARG A 808 50.33 16.69 -17.98
N GLY A 809 51.16 16.65 -19.02
CA GLY A 809 50.95 17.41 -20.26
C GLY A 809 50.13 16.70 -21.34
N ASP A 810 49.59 15.50 -21.11
CA ASP A 810 48.86 14.73 -22.13
C ASP A 810 47.57 15.46 -22.56
N CYS A 811 47.26 15.48 -23.85
CA CYS A 811 46.05 16.11 -24.38
C CYS A 811 44.78 15.25 -24.23
N SER A 812 44.92 13.97 -23.90
CA SER A 812 43.81 13.04 -23.71
C SER A 812 43.02 13.38 -22.44
N PHE A 813 41.71 13.55 -22.59
CA PHE A 813 40.80 13.70 -21.46
C PHE A 813 40.86 12.47 -20.52
N LEU A 814 40.99 11.25 -21.07
CA LEU A 814 41.05 10.03 -20.28
C LEU A 814 42.30 9.96 -19.39
N VAL A 815 43.46 10.37 -19.93
CA VAL A 815 44.72 10.44 -19.18
C VAL A 815 44.66 11.56 -18.14
N GLN A 816 44.21 12.76 -18.53
CA GLN A 816 44.10 13.91 -17.62
C GLN A 816 43.16 13.65 -16.44
N SER A 817 42.01 13.03 -16.70
CA SER A 817 41.05 12.66 -15.65
C SER A 817 41.64 11.65 -14.68
N LEU A 818 42.40 10.67 -15.19
CA LEU A 818 43.08 9.70 -14.35
C LEU A 818 44.14 10.36 -13.46
N LEU A 819 44.97 11.25 -14.00
CA LEU A 819 46.01 11.93 -13.23
C LEU A 819 45.44 12.85 -12.14
N ARG A 820 44.30 13.50 -12.40
CA ARG A 820 43.60 14.33 -11.41
C ARG A 820 43.03 13.53 -10.24
N SER A 821 42.74 12.24 -10.44
CA SER A 821 42.24 11.35 -9.38
C SER A 821 43.33 10.79 -8.46
N LEU A 822 44.61 11.12 -8.68
CA LEU A 822 45.69 10.72 -7.78
C LEU A 822 45.60 11.57 -6.51
N THR A 823 45.44 10.93 -5.35
CA THR A 823 45.47 11.60 -4.05
C THR A 823 46.78 12.37 -3.87
N GLU A 824 46.67 13.62 -3.45
CA GLU A 824 47.81 14.42 -3.02
C GLU A 824 48.44 13.73 -1.80
N VAL A 825 49.75 13.50 -1.85
CA VAL A 825 50.48 13.02 -0.67
C VAL A 825 50.44 14.16 0.33
N GLN A 826 49.85 13.93 1.51
CA GLN A 826 50.19 14.74 2.69
C GLN A 826 51.71 14.65 2.83
N GLN A 827 52.38 15.76 2.53
CA GLN A 827 53.82 15.86 2.73
C GLN A 827 54.14 15.53 4.20
N PRO A 828 55.25 14.83 4.47
CA PRO A 828 55.58 14.29 5.78
C PRO A 828 55.67 15.35 6.88
#